data_AF-A0A6B1W4F1-F1
#
_entry.id   AF-A0A6B1W4F1-F1
#
_cell.length_a   1.000
_cell.length_b   1.000
_cell.length_c   1.000
_cell.angle_alpha   90.00
_cell.angle_beta   90.00
_cell.angle_gamma   90.00
#
_symmetry.space_group_name_H-M   'P 1'
#
loop_
_entity.id
_entity.type
_entity.pdbx_description
1 polymer ?
#
loop_
_entity_poly.entity_id
_entity_poly.type
_entity_poly.pdbx_seq_one_letter_code
_entity_poly.pdbx_strand_id
1 'polypeptide(L)'
;MAAMNDSNKNGINEALELIDQAFVQFVREIYGGRTPYAWQRRLVHELASTNRWPERLAAPTGAGKTMVIDVHVFLNALAGLATSDSILADSSLGKAAAVCGLRHLPRRLVITVNRRALVDDQYDSACALTDTINAHGNPPSDSASSLLRDVYQGLLARAGESDMDTVVPCRVVRLRGGEPVDFTMRDWRYHPTECQVICATPDMFASRLLFRGYGTSTLARSIEAGLFGYDTVLIADEAHLNRQMVYTAQSVNRLEHLSSDGLAQSVPPLQVVSTTATQADNAGSDEELCIGVCEKDLAGDPELTRRLTSPKPVKVVSIPASREKDFAKLVAEACVDAFTDKNDDAVVGCIVNSVAMASDVMKQMRVIMRDRGFEKGAFERKVRGLVGPMRRYDKRQLLDGTMRSSDVNDSSLKDGLLLRAIKGDTEAVQMSELRCVVATQTLEVGIDADFSMLITELPSSSALVQRAGRVNRRGLRDEGPIVVFRHEDSSKTKSIYSSEELEAAWQWLQELPAESGLSAWGSVLHPPIPPRLPRAALQRLEQWDVENLSHTDEELGSSLSWLYQAASDVALWLRDDLLSGDELSNGLVVRQLPKNDSDAIGLLTKAQPVADEVFPIQGRGQIDEIGKRWVNSQDQSNSIAPFRVFIVRADEQQDMAVIQWRNEESLNDSIHPGDTLVVDDTATLFDRDLHIIAPKTAQSTNDVYNLCQSRGVILSQQVLDLQEQNRVLTSAIEDLRENLQRDSESSAGANEAQHKAKMDNTDDAEPMMLDLIKDDHARNVLVRIISETNNRFGCTPQDQQTFWQQYNADSVHDVVPVEYAIFPAVTLDYGDNPWLFVQLTTDAIADGEALQEIRSPRRHGKSLVYLNTSDGHQQSVAQRAERFMKVLDLPSSLQQDIAVACRHHDDGKKDLRFQELLHYRLSRPEYYQQSKYLAKSRYRSIAREAVVRRELNLQGWRHEQRSAAECWAERDALHAVDVELVTRLVGTSHGHGRSCFRDNAERLVPPAEIAAEQAMTAVDIERIHAAAEELFNGGMWECIVNCTNRRYGYWGVSYLEAIVRSADVTISQEGR
;
A
#
# COMPACT_ATOMS: atom_id res chain seq x y z
N MET A 1 26.63 4.14 -32.44
CA MET A 1 25.53 3.63 -33.29
C MET A 1 25.61 4.20 -34.72
N ALA A 2 26.62 3.84 -35.52
CA ALA A 2 26.69 4.29 -36.91
C ALA A 2 27.34 3.22 -37.81
N ALA A 3 26.68 2.06 -37.90
CA ALA A 3 26.79 1.08 -38.98
C ALA A 3 25.78 -0.07 -38.74
N MET A 4 24.49 0.24 -38.66
CA MET A 4 23.45 -0.81 -38.76
C MET A 4 23.06 -0.94 -40.24
N ASN A 5 23.26 -2.12 -40.82
CA ASN A 5 22.85 -2.48 -42.19
C ASN A 5 21.37 -2.10 -42.45
N ASP A 6 21.07 -1.58 -43.65
CA ASP A 6 19.72 -1.15 -44.04
C ASP A 6 18.65 -2.25 -43.90
N SER A 7 19.03 -3.53 -43.99
CA SER A 7 18.12 -4.66 -43.75
C SER A 7 17.65 -4.77 -42.29
N ASN A 8 18.51 -4.41 -41.32
CA ASN A 8 18.19 -4.49 -39.90
C ASN A 8 17.28 -3.33 -39.47
N LYS A 9 17.48 -2.15 -40.09
CA LYS A 9 16.60 -0.98 -39.87
C LYS A 9 15.18 -1.22 -40.38
N ASN A 10 15.04 -1.87 -41.55
CA ASN A 10 13.71 -2.21 -42.09
C ASN A 10 12.97 -3.20 -41.18
N GLY A 11 13.65 -4.24 -40.66
CA GLY A 11 13.04 -5.20 -39.73
C GLY A 11 12.61 -4.58 -38.40
N ILE A 12 13.37 -3.62 -37.86
CA ILE A 12 12.99 -2.88 -36.65
C ILE A 12 11.76 -1.99 -36.93
N ASN A 13 11.72 -1.28 -38.07
CA ASN A 13 10.57 -0.44 -38.41
C ASN A 13 9.28 -1.26 -38.59
N GLU A 14 9.35 -2.40 -39.28
CA GLU A 14 8.20 -3.32 -39.42
C GLU A 14 7.72 -3.85 -38.06
N ALA A 15 8.66 -4.19 -37.16
CA ALA A 15 8.33 -4.61 -35.80
C ALA A 15 7.65 -3.50 -34.99
N LEU A 16 8.14 -2.25 -35.07
CA LEU A 16 7.55 -1.10 -34.40
C LEU A 16 6.14 -0.79 -34.92
N GLU A 17 5.91 -0.90 -36.23
CA GLU A 17 4.57 -0.75 -36.82
C GLU A 17 3.60 -1.81 -36.33
N LEU A 18 4.05 -3.07 -36.22
CA LEU A 18 3.22 -4.16 -35.69
C LEU A 18 2.84 -3.93 -34.23
N ILE A 19 3.80 -3.50 -33.39
CA ILE A 19 3.57 -3.21 -31.97
C ILE A 19 2.57 -2.06 -31.81
N ASP A 20 2.72 -0.98 -32.59
CA ASP A 20 1.80 0.16 -32.55
C ASP A 20 0.37 -0.22 -32.97
N GLN A 21 0.21 -1.02 -34.04
CA GLN A 21 -1.11 -1.51 -34.47
C GLN A 21 -1.76 -2.40 -33.40
N ALA A 22 -0.97 -3.29 -32.79
CA ALA A 22 -1.45 -4.12 -31.68
C ALA A 22 -1.83 -3.28 -30.47
N PHE A 23 -1.07 -2.24 -30.13
CA PHE A 23 -1.45 -1.35 -29.03
C PHE A 23 -2.79 -0.64 -29.29
N VAL A 24 -3.03 -0.17 -30.53
CA VAL A 24 -4.33 0.41 -30.91
C VAL A 24 -5.46 -0.60 -30.74
N GLN A 25 -5.25 -1.86 -31.14
CA GLN A 25 -6.24 -2.92 -30.97
C GLN A 25 -6.46 -3.25 -29.48
N PHE A 26 -5.40 -3.32 -28.69
CA PHE A 26 -5.45 -3.59 -27.25
C PHE A 26 -6.34 -2.57 -26.53
N VAL A 27 -6.12 -1.28 -26.77
CA VAL A 27 -6.92 -0.20 -26.17
C VAL A 27 -8.38 -0.26 -26.63
N ARG A 28 -8.64 -0.64 -27.89
CA ARG A 28 -10.02 -0.83 -28.38
C ARG A 28 -10.73 -1.96 -27.68
N GLU A 29 -10.05 -3.08 -27.43
CA GLU A 29 -10.63 -4.25 -26.76
C GLU A 29 -10.92 -3.96 -25.28
N ILE A 30 -10.01 -3.26 -24.58
CA ILE A 30 -10.21 -2.88 -23.16
C ILE A 30 -11.30 -1.82 -22.99
N TYR A 31 -11.33 -0.79 -23.84
CA TYR A 31 -12.17 0.40 -23.64
C TYR A 31 -13.31 0.53 -24.66
N GLY A 32 -13.85 -0.59 -25.14
CA GLY A 32 -15.09 -0.59 -25.93
C GLY A 32 -15.02 0.19 -27.25
N GLY A 33 -13.89 0.11 -27.95
CA GLY A 33 -13.68 0.72 -29.27
C GLY A 33 -12.95 2.06 -29.27
N ARG A 34 -12.53 2.57 -28.11
CA ARG A 34 -11.70 3.79 -28.01
C ARG A 34 -10.32 3.57 -28.65
N THR A 35 -9.77 4.59 -29.29
CA THR A 35 -8.39 4.59 -29.82
C THR A 35 -7.45 5.37 -28.90
N PRO A 36 -6.18 4.97 -28.79
CA PRO A 36 -5.19 5.74 -28.05
C PRO A 36 -4.86 7.05 -28.79
N TYR A 37 -4.54 8.08 -28.02
CA TYR A 37 -4.10 9.37 -28.55
C TYR A 37 -2.73 9.26 -29.22
N ALA A 38 -2.45 10.17 -30.17
CA ALA A 38 -1.20 10.16 -30.92
C ALA A 38 0.07 10.22 -30.04
N TRP A 39 0.04 10.98 -28.93
CA TRP A 39 1.16 11.04 -28.00
C TRP A 39 1.37 9.73 -27.22
N GLN A 40 0.31 8.98 -26.94
CA GLN A 40 0.38 7.67 -26.27
C GLN A 40 1.01 6.63 -27.19
N ARG A 41 0.67 6.67 -28.48
CA ARG A 41 1.32 5.85 -29.51
C ARG A 41 2.80 6.19 -29.67
N ARG A 42 3.16 7.48 -29.63
CA ARG A 42 4.57 7.90 -29.60
C ARG A 42 5.32 7.38 -28.37
N LEU A 43 4.68 7.33 -27.20
CA LEU A 43 5.29 6.72 -26.01
C LEU A 43 5.57 5.24 -26.20
N VAL A 44 4.63 4.48 -26.76
CA VAL A 44 4.83 3.05 -27.09
C VAL A 44 5.97 2.86 -28.09
N HIS A 45 5.98 3.66 -29.15
CA HIS A 45 7.03 3.62 -30.16
C HIS A 45 8.41 3.92 -29.55
N GLU A 46 8.51 4.95 -28.71
CA GLU A 46 9.76 5.33 -28.07
C GLU A 46 10.27 4.20 -27.17
N LEU A 47 9.43 3.71 -26.25
CA LEU A 47 9.77 2.61 -25.34
C LEU A 47 10.18 1.35 -26.11
N ALA A 48 9.47 1.02 -27.18
CA ALA A 48 9.79 -0.14 -27.99
C ALA A 48 11.10 0.02 -28.79
N SER A 49 11.49 1.25 -29.10
CA SER A 49 12.72 1.53 -29.85
C SER A 49 13.97 1.65 -28.96
N THR A 50 13.83 2.17 -27.74
CA THR A 50 14.95 2.49 -26.84
C THR A 50 15.06 1.58 -25.63
N ASN A 51 14.01 0.84 -25.28
CA ASN A 51 13.88 0.08 -24.04
C ASN A 51 14.04 0.94 -22.77
N ARG A 52 13.82 2.25 -22.88
CA ARG A 52 13.95 3.20 -21.76
C ARG A 52 12.77 4.17 -21.75
N TRP A 53 12.26 4.44 -20.55
CA TRP A 53 11.26 5.45 -20.34
C TRP A 53 11.84 6.86 -20.56
N PRO A 54 11.06 7.80 -21.11
CA PRO A 54 11.50 9.18 -21.29
C PRO A 54 11.68 9.87 -19.93
N GLU A 55 12.56 10.88 -19.84
CA GLU A 55 12.72 11.63 -18.59
C GLU A 55 11.46 12.45 -18.24
N ARG A 56 10.66 12.82 -19.25
CA ARG A 56 9.48 13.67 -19.03
C ARG A 56 8.27 13.34 -19.90
N LEU A 57 7.09 13.40 -19.28
CA LEU A 57 5.78 13.37 -19.94
C LEU A 57 5.08 14.73 -19.84
N ALA A 58 4.90 15.42 -20.98
CA ALA A 58 4.26 16.74 -21.06
C ALA A 58 2.84 16.63 -21.64
N ALA A 59 1.89 16.20 -20.81
CA ALA A 59 0.51 15.99 -21.20
C ALA A 59 -0.47 16.76 -20.28
N PRO A 60 -1.27 17.70 -20.82
CA PRO A 60 -2.19 18.50 -20.02
C PRO A 60 -3.25 17.67 -19.29
N THR A 61 -3.88 18.27 -18.30
CA THR A 61 -4.99 17.63 -17.58
C THR A 61 -6.14 17.32 -18.55
N GLY A 62 -6.62 16.07 -18.54
CA GLY A 62 -7.63 15.59 -19.51
C GLY A 62 -7.06 14.88 -20.74
N ALA A 63 -5.74 14.91 -20.96
CA ALA A 63 -5.07 14.24 -22.09
C ALA A 63 -4.87 12.72 -21.91
N GLY A 64 -5.40 12.12 -20.83
CA GLY A 64 -5.32 10.67 -20.59
C GLY A 64 -3.97 10.17 -20.10
N LYS A 65 -3.33 10.87 -19.15
CA LYS A 65 -2.02 10.50 -18.58
C LYS A 65 -1.99 9.11 -17.95
N THR A 66 -3.08 8.65 -17.35
CA THR A 66 -3.19 7.34 -16.69
C THR A 66 -2.89 6.16 -17.63
N MET A 67 -2.97 6.36 -18.96
CA MET A 67 -2.62 5.37 -19.99
C MET A 67 -1.18 4.84 -19.89
N VAL A 68 -0.30 5.48 -19.12
CA VAL A 68 1.03 4.93 -18.80
C VAL A 68 0.95 3.53 -18.16
N ILE A 69 -0.13 3.23 -17.43
CA ILE A 69 -0.39 1.92 -16.83
C ILE A 69 -0.60 0.88 -17.94
N ASP A 70 -1.50 1.17 -18.89
CA ASP A 70 -1.79 0.32 -20.05
C ASP A 70 -0.56 0.07 -20.90
N VAL A 71 0.23 1.12 -21.17
CA VAL A 71 1.49 1.02 -21.92
C VAL A 71 2.48 0.09 -21.23
N HIS A 72 2.64 0.23 -19.91
CA HIS A 72 3.54 -0.62 -19.12
C HIS A 72 3.14 -2.09 -19.14
N VAL A 73 1.86 -2.38 -18.87
CA VAL A 73 1.33 -3.75 -18.84
C VAL A 73 1.43 -4.39 -20.23
N PHE A 74 1.04 -3.67 -21.28
CA PHE A 74 1.11 -4.16 -22.65
C PHE A 74 2.54 -4.49 -23.08
N LEU A 75 3.50 -3.57 -22.86
CA LEU A 75 4.88 -3.81 -23.26
C LEU A 75 5.58 -4.88 -22.42
N ASN A 76 5.27 -5.02 -21.12
CA ASN A 76 5.79 -6.13 -20.31
C ASN A 76 5.20 -7.48 -20.74
N ALA A 77 3.95 -7.52 -21.19
CA ALA A 77 3.38 -8.71 -21.80
C ALA A 77 4.14 -9.12 -23.06
N LEU A 78 4.40 -8.16 -23.96
CA LEU A 78 5.21 -8.40 -25.16
C LEU A 78 6.64 -8.83 -24.82
N ALA A 79 7.23 -8.24 -23.78
CA ALA A 79 8.54 -8.64 -23.28
C ALA A 79 8.56 -10.09 -22.79
N GLY A 80 7.46 -10.60 -22.23
CA GLY A 80 7.30 -12.02 -21.87
C GLY A 80 7.04 -12.93 -23.06
N LEU A 81 6.28 -12.48 -24.08
CA LEU A 81 6.18 -13.22 -25.35
C LEU A 81 7.54 -13.37 -26.04
N ALA A 82 8.44 -12.42 -25.80
CA ALA A 82 9.79 -12.43 -26.36
C ALA A 82 10.76 -13.40 -25.65
N THR A 83 10.41 -14.03 -24.52
CA THR A 83 11.36 -14.86 -23.73
C THR A 83 11.32 -16.36 -24.04
N SER A 84 10.20 -16.91 -24.52
CA SER A 84 10.03 -18.35 -24.74
C SER A 84 10.11 -18.74 -26.21
N ASP A 85 11.03 -19.65 -26.57
CA ASP A 85 11.21 -20.14 -27.95
C ASP A 85 9.94 -20.79 -28.53
N SER A 86 9.12 -21.44 -27.70
CA SER A 86 7.86 -22.04 -28.15
C SER A 86 6.79 -20.99 -28.45
N ILE A 87 6.71 -19.93 -27.64
CA ILE A 87 5.77 -18.82 -27.84
C ILE A 87 6.23 -17.95 -29.02
N LEU A 88 7.53 -17.71 -29.12
CA LEU A 88 8.17 -16.99 -30.22
C LEU A 88 7.90 -17.63 -31.58
N ALA A 89 7.84 -18.96 -31.66
CA ALA A 89 7.57 -19.65 -32.93
C ALA A 89 6.17 -19.30 -33.48
N ASP A 90 5.18 -19.21 -32.58
CA ASP A 90 3.76 -19.09 -32.91
C ASP A 90 3.23 -17.64 -32.89
N SER A 91 3.93 -16.69 -32.25
CA SER A 91 3.50 -15.29 -32.14
C SER A 91 4.31 -14.33 -33.02
N SER A 92 3.65 -13.66 -33.97
CA SER A 92 4.26 -12.56 -34.74
C SER A 92 4.63 -11.38 -33.84
N LEU A 93 3.83 -11.12 -32.80
CA LEU A 93 4.10 -10.07 -31.81
C LEU A 93 5.30 -10.40 -30.94
N GLY A 94 5.46 -11.67 -30.52
CA GLY A 94 6.65 -12.13 -29.81
C GLY A 94 7.93 -11.92 -30.62
N LYS A 95 7.90 -12.22 -31.93
CA LYS A 95 9.04 -11.97 -32.85
C LYS A 95 9.38 -10.48 -32.95
N ALA A 96 8.37 -9.62 -33.11
CA ALA A 96 8.57 -8.17 -33.15
C ALA A 96 9.16 -7.64 -31.84
N ALA A 97 8.63 -8.09 -30.69
CA ALA A 97 9.12 -7.72 -29.38
C ALA A 97 10.58 -8.16 -29.14
N ALA A 98 10.98 -9.34 -29.64
CA ALA A 98 12.35 -9.81 -29.58
C ALA A 98 13.31 -8.97 -30.44
N VAL A 99 12.89 -8.56 -31.64
CA VAL A 99 13.67 -7.66 -32.52
C VAL A 99 13.89 -6.29 -31.85
N CYS A 100 12.89 -5.79 -31.14
CA CYS A 100 12.95 -4.54 -30.40
C CYS A 100 13.72 -4.62 -29.06
N GLY A 101 14.06 -5.83 -28.59
CA GLY A 101 14.82 -6.01 -27.35
C GLY A 101 14.04 -5.73 -26.05
N LEU A 102 12.71 -5.87 -26.07
CA LEU A 102 11.82 -5.50 -24.94
C LEU A 102 12.10 -6.24 -23.63
N ARG A 103 12.92 -7.30 -23.64
CA ARG A 103 13.22 -8.13 -22.46
C ARG A 103 13.75 -7.30 -21.27
N HIS A 104 14.48 -6.22 -21.53
CA HIS A 104 15.09 -5.36 -20.51
C HIS A 104 14.20 -4.20 -20.02
N LEU A 105 12.92 -4.16 -20.40
CA LEU A 105 12.00 -3.17 -19.84
C LEU A 105 11.79 -3.39 -18.33
N PRO A 106 11.72 -2.32 -17.52
CA PRO A 106 11.36 -2.42 -16.11
C PRO A 106 10.07 -3.21 -15.91
N ARG A 107 10.05 -4.18 -15.00
CA ARG A 107 8.86 -4.98 -14.67
C ARG A 107 7.88 -4.27 -13.76
N ARG A 108 8.36 -3.30 -12.97
CA ARG A 108 7.54 -2.58 -11.99
C ARG A 108 7.36 -1.13 -12.39
N LEU A 109 6.10 -0.72 -12.52
CA LEU A 109 5.73 0.69 -12.63
C LEU A 109 5.26 1.16 -11.27
N VAL A 110 5.95 2.16 -10.72
CA VAL A 110 5.46 2.89 -9.55
C VAL A 110 4.94 4.24 -10.03
N ILE A 111 3.64 4.50 -9.85
CA ILE A 111 3.06 5.81 -10.09
C ILE A 111 2.85 6.52 -8.77
N THR A 112 3.49 7.68 -8.59
CA THR A 112 3.36 8.47 -7.36
C THR A 112 2.54 9.72 -7.59
N VAL A 113 1.61 10.00 -6.68
CA VAL A 113 0.84 11.25 -6.66
C VAL A 113 0.77 11.78 -5.24
N ASN A 114 1.03 13.07 -5.02
CA ASN A 114 0.87 13.71 -3.70
C ASN A 114 -0.61 13.98 -3.33
N ARG A 115 -1.48 13.00 -3.63
CA ARG A 115 -2.93 13.03 -3.45
C ARG A 115 -3.46 11.60 -3.25
N ARG A 116 -3.81 11.25 -2.01
CA ARG A 116 -4.31 9.90 -1.63
C ARG A 116 -5.49 9.42 -2.48
N ALA A 117 -6.41 10.32 -2.82
CA ALA A 117 -7.57 10.01 -3.67
C ALA A 117 -7.17 9.59 -5.10
N LEU A 118 -6.16 10.24 -5.70
CA LEU A 118 -5.72 9.87 -7.04
C LEU A 118 -4.98 8.53 -7.04
N VAL A 119 -4.26 8.23 -5.95
CA VAL A 119 -3.66 6.90 -5.76
C VAL A 119 -4.73 5.81 -5.75
N ASP A 120 -5.88 6.05 -5.09
CA ASP A 120 -7.01 5.11 -5.11
C ASP A 120 -7.58 4.96 -6.53
N ASP A 121 -7.85 6.07 -7.24
CA ASP A 121 -8.38 6.03 -8.60
C ASP A 121 -7.45 5.29 -9.59
N GLN A 122 -6.13 5.49 -9.46
CA GLN A 122 -5.12 4.81 -10.28
C GLN A 122 -5.07 3.31 -9.96
N TYR A 123 -5.14 2.96 -8.68
CA TYR A 123 -5.22 1.58 -8.23
C TYR A 123 -6.46 0.88 -8.79
N ASP A 124 -7.64 1.48 -8.65
CA ASP A 124 -8.90 0.93 -9.16
C ASP A 124 -8.87 0.78 -10.69
N SER A 125 -8.27 1.74 -11.40
CA SER A 125 -8.08 1.67 -12.85
C SER A 125 -7.16 0.52 -13.26
N ALA A 126 -6.07 0.29 -12.52
CA ALA A 126 -5.13 -0.81 -12.77
C ALA A 126 -5.75 -2.18 -12.44
N CYS A 127 -6.56 -2.28 -11.38
CA CYS A 127 -7.35 -3.47 -11.07
C CYS A 127 -8.32 -3.79 -12.20
N ALA A 128 -9.11 -2.81 -12.66
CA ALA A 128 -10.06 -3.00 -13.75
C ALA A 128 -9.40 -3.46 -15.07
N LEU A 129 -8.22 -2.92 -15.40
CA LEU A 129 -7.42 -3.38 -16.53
C LEU A 129 -7.03 -4.85 -16.37
N THR A 130 -6.48 -5.20 -15.21
CA THR A 130 -6.01 -6.56 -14.91
C THR A 130 -7.16 -7.57 -14.91
N ASP A 131 -8.31 -7.22 -14.32
CA ASP A 131 -9.52 -8.06 -14.30
C ASP A 131 -10.03 -8.32 -15.72
N THR A 132 -10.00 -7.29 -16.58
CA THR A 132 -10.40 -7.43 -17.99
C THR A 132 -9.46 -8.37 -18.74
N ILE A 133 -8.14 -8.25 -18.54
CA ILE A 133 -7.14 -9.16 -19.14
C ILE A 133 -7.36 -10.60 -18.64
N ASN A 134 -7.57 -10.79 -17.33
CA ASN A 134 -7.79 -12.09 -16.72
C ASN A 134 -9.06 -12.78 -17.22
N ALA A 135 -10.17 -12.04 -17.34
CA ALA A 135 -11.43 -12.57 -17.84
C ALA A 135 -11.33 -13.10 -19.28
N HIS A 136 -10.47 -12.50 -20.10
CA HIS A 136 -10.24 -12.92 -21.49
C HIS A 136 -9.11 -13.95 -21.65
N GLY A 137 -8.27 -14.13 -20.63
CA GLY A 137 -7.17 -15.11 -20.61
C GLY A 137 -7.62 -16.57 -20.46
N ASN A 138 -8.77 -16.81 -19.80
CA ASN A 138 -9.36 -18.13 -19.55
C ASN A 138 -10.80 -18.24 -20.13
N PRO A 139 -10.98 -18.16 -21.46
CA PRO A 139 -12.32 -18.20 -22.05
C PRO A 139 -12.96 -19.60 -21.95
N PRO A 140 -14.27 -19.71 -21.69
CA PRO A 140 -14.99 -20.96 -21.94
C PRO A 140 -14.85 -21.35 -23.42
N SER A 141 -14.58 -22.63 -23.66
CA SER A 141 -14.18 -23.22 -24.94
C SER A 141 -14.92 -22.67 -26.17
N ASP A 142 -14.16 -22.26 -27.20
CA ASP A 142 -14.52 -21.88 -28.59
C ASP A 142 -14.43 -20.40 -29.04
N SER A 143 -13.81 -19.48 -28.27
CA SER A 143 -13.48 -18.15 -28.81
C SER A 143 -12.08 -18.10 -29.48
N ALA A 144 -12.02 -17.53 -30.68
CA ALA A 144 -10.81 -17.37 -31.49
C ALA A 144 -9.69 -16.58 -30.76
N SER A 145 -8.44 -16.76 -31.19
CA SER A 145 -7.26 -15.99 -30.75
C SER A 145 -7.56 -14.49 -30.73
N SER A 146 -7.62 -13.92 -29.52
CA SER A 146 -7.72 -12.48 -29.28
C SER A 146 -6.36 -11.95 -28.81
N LEU A 147 -6.06 -10.70 -29.13
CA LEU A 147 -4.84 -10.03 -28.67
C LEU A 147 -4.72 -10.06 -27.13
N LEU A 148 -5.84 -9.96 -26.41
CA LEU A 148 -5.86 -10.07 -24.95
C LEU A 148 -5.37 -11.42 -24.43
N ARG A 149 -5.58 -12.51 -25.19
CA ARG A 149 -5.02 -13.83 -24.83
C ARG A 149 -3.50 -13.83 -24.96
N ASP A 150 -2.96 -13.22 -26.02
CA ASP A 150 -1.51 -13.09 -26.20
C ASP A 150 -0.91 -12.21 -25.09
N VAL A 151 -1.59 -11.12 -24.71
CA VAL A 151 -1.18 -10.28 -23.58
C VAL A 151 -1.17 -11.08 -22.28
N TYR A 152 -2.23 -11.84 -21.99
CA TYR A 152 -2.31 -12.69 -20.80
C TYR A 152 -1.18 -13.74 -20.76
N GLN A 153 -0.95 -14.45 -21.86
CA GLN A 153 0.12 -15.44 -21.97
C GLN A 153 1.52 -14.81 -21.85
N GLY A 154 1.69 -13.62 -22.44
CA GLY A 154 2.91 -12.84 -22.30
C GLY A 154 3.21 -12.46 -20.86
N LEU A 155 2.21 -12.00 -20.11
CA LEU A 155 2.33 -11.69 -18.69
C LEU A 155 2.69 -12.92 -17.83
N LEU A 156 2.06 -14.07 -18.08
CA LEU A 156 2.43 -15.33 -17.42
C LEU A 156 3.88 -15.73 -17.74
N ALA A 157 4.28 -15.64 -19.01
CA ALA A 157 5.65 -15.91 -19.43
C ALA A 157 6.65 -14.91 -18.83
N ARG A 158 6.23 -13.66 -18.58
CA ARG A 158 7.03 -12.63 -17.92
C ARG A 158 7.29 -12.97 -16.45
N ALA A 159 6.30 -13.54 -15.75
CA ALA A 159 6.44 -14.00 -14.37
C ALA A 159 7.32 -15.26 -14.24
N GLY A 160 7.28 -16.16 -15.24
CA GLY A 160 8.17 -17.32 -15.36
C GLY A 160 7.83 -18.51 -14.46
N GLU A 161 6.62 -18.54 -13.92
CA GLU A 161 6.11 -19.65 -13.09
C GLU A 161 5.17 -20.57 -13.88
N SER A 162 5.30 -21.88 -13.66
CA SER A 162 4.56 -22.94 -14.38
C SER A 162 3.40 -23.56 -13.59
N ASP A 163 3.29 -23.28 -12.29
CA ASP A 163 2.17 -23.75 -11.46
C ASP A 163 0.98 -22.80 -11.64
N MET A 164 0.09 -23.12 -12.56
CA MET A 164 -1.02 -22.28 -13.01
C MET A 164 -2.01 -21.87 -11.89
N ASP A 165 -1.95 -22.49 -10.71
CA ASP A 165 -2.89 -22.27 -9.61
C ASP A 165 -2.55 -21.07 -8.71
N THR A 166 -1.37 -20.45 -8.83
CA THR A 166 -0.91 -19.34 -7.95
C THR A 166 -0.39 -18.10 -8.66
N VAL A 167 -0.17 -18.15 -9.98
CA VAL A 167 0.46 -17.04 -10.72
C VAL A 167 -0.53 -15.92 -11.01
N VAL A 168 -0.19 -14.69 -10.61
CA VAL A 168 -0.95 -13.49 -10.96
C VAL A 168 -0.30 -12.84 -12.19
N PRO A 169 -1.01 -12.70 -13.33
CA PRO A 169 -0.42 -12.15 -14.56
C PRO A 169 0.14 -10.74 -14.40
N CYS A 170 -0.57 -9.88 -13.67
CA CYS A 170 -0.11 -8.54 -13.32
C CYS A 170 -0.55 -8.23 -11.90
N ARG A 171 0.41 -7.89 -11.03
CA ARG A 171 0.12 -7.54 -9.64
C ARG A 171 -0.12 -6.05 -9.49
N VAL A 172 -1.25 -5.69 -8.91
CA VAL A 172 -1.60 -4.29 -8.63
C VAL A 172 -1.49 -4.04 -7.13
N VAL A 173 -0.75 -3.01 -6.74
CA VAL A 173 -0.44 -2.70 -5.34
C VAL A 173 -0.78 -1.25 -5.03
N ARG A 174 -1.29 -1.00 -3.83
CA ARG A 174 -1.54 0.35 -3.32
C ARG A 174 -0.65 0.63 -2.10
N LEU A 175 0.12 1.72 -2.13
CA LEU A 175 1.03 2.12 -1.05
C LEU A 175 0.82 3.60 -0.67
N ARG A 176 -0.12 3.88 0.24
CA ARG A 176 -0.36 5.25 0.76
C ARG A 176 -0.50 5.31 2.27
N GLY A 177 -0.11 6.45 2.85
CA GLY A 177 -0.26 6.69 4.30
C GLY A 177 -1.72 6.66 4.77
N GLY A 178 -1.93 6.22 6.02
CA GLY A 178 -3.26 6.01 6.61
C GLY A 178 -3.97 4.77 6.06
N GLU A 179 -3.22 3.76 5.63
CA GLU A 179 -3.71 2.43 5.27
C GLU A 179 -3.08 1.39 6.21
N PRO A 180 -3.88 0.68 7.01
CA PRO A 180 -3.46 -0.55 7.66
C PRO A 180 -2.96 -1.52 6.63
N VAL A 181 -1.84 -2.11 7.01
CA VAL A 181 -1.01 -2.85 6.11
C VAL A 181 -1.36 -4.32 6.29
N ASP A 182 -2.28 -4.82 5.46
CA ASP A 182 -2.58 -6.25 5.44
C ASP A 182 -1.47 -7.04 4.72
N PHE A 183 -1.35 -8.33 5.05
CA PHE A 183 -0.42 -9.28 4.44
C PHE A 183 -0.50 -9.26 2.90
N THR A 184 -1.71 -9.20 2.35
CA THR A 184 -1.94 -9.14 0.89
C THR A 184 -1.29 -7.92 0.23
N MET A 185 -1.18 -6.80 0.96
CA MET A 185 -0.53 -5.57 0.48
C MET A 185 1.00 -5.59 0.60
N ARG A 186 1.57 -6.54 1.36
CA ARG A 186 3.02 -6.71 1.53
C ARG A 186 3.60 -7.80 0.61
N ASP A 187 2.77 -8.70 0.09
CA ASP A 187 3.22 -9.89 -0.66
C ASP A 187 3.97 -9.56 -1.96
N TRP A 188 3.72 -8.39 -2.57
CA TRP A 188 4.38 -7.97 -3.83
C TRP A 188 5.91 -8.02 -3.80
N ARG A 189 6.51 -7.87 -2.61
CA ARG A 189 7.96 -7.85 -2.41
C ARG A 189 8.61 -9.23 -2.55
N TYR A 190 7.81 -10.31 -2.60
CA TYR A 190 8.28 -11.68 -2.79
C TYR A 190 8.13 -12.20 -4.23
N HIS A 191 7.67 -11.34 -5.14
CA HIS A 191 7.41 -11.70 -6.54
C HIS A 191 8.23 -10.84 -7.51
N PRO A 192 9.58 -10.93 -7.48
CA PRO A 192 10.47 -10.02 -8.19
C PRO A 192 10.40 -10.13 -9.72
N THR A 193 9.84 -11.22 -10.26
CA THR A 193 9.73 -11.48 -11.72
C THR A 193 8.40 -11.05 -12.33
N GLU A 194 7.37 -10.81 -11.52
CA GLU A 194 6.05 -10.45 -12.01
C GLU A 194 6.02 -9.03 -12.60
N CYS A 195 5.13 -8.80 -13.57
CA CYS A 195 4.75 -7.44 -13.95
C CYS A 195 3.94 -6.82 -12.80
N GLN A 196 4.37 -5.65 -12.31
CA GLN A 196 3.69 -4.97 -11.20
C GLN A 196 3.33 -3.52 -11.52
N VAL A 197 2.17 -3.09 -11.04
CA VAL A 197 1.69 -1.70 -11.05
C VAL A 197 1.46 -1.27 -9.60
N ILE A 198 2.28 -0.35 -9.12
CA ILE A 198 2.28 0.11 -7.74
C ILE A 198 1.82 1.58 -7.72
N CYS A 199 0.62 1.82 -7.19
CA CYS A 199 0.07 3.15 -7.01
C CYS A 199 0.41 3.65 -5.62
N ALA A 200 1.21 4.72 -5.51
CA ALA A 200 1.78 5.14 -4.23
C ALA A 200 1.67 6.64 -3.96
N THR A 201 1.70 7.03 -2.69
CA THR A 201 2.06 8.42 -2.34
C THR A 201 3.59 8.59 -2.38
N PRO A 202 4.12 9.78 -2.73
CA PRO A 202 5.56 10.07 -2.79
C PRO A 202 6.34 9.57 -1.58
N ASP A 203 5.87 9.88 -0.37
CA ASP A 203 6.51 9.45 0.88
C ASP A 203 6.58 7.92 1.04
N MET A 204 5.54 7.20 0.64
CA MET A 204 5.49 5.73 0.77
C MET A 204 6.44 5.03 -0.18
N PHE A 205 6.60 5.56 -1.40
CA PHE A 205 7.61 5.07 -2.34
C PHE A 205 9.02 5.45 -1.88
N ALA A 206 9.25 6.74 -1.63
CA ALA A 206 10.61 7.24 -1.46
C ALA A 206 11.21 6.87 -0.10
N SER A 207 10.42 6.74 0.97
CA SER A 207 10.92 6.19 2.24
C SER A 207 11.42 4.75 2.09
N ARG A 208 10.76 3.92 1.26
CA ARG A 208 11.18 2.55 0.96
C ARG A 208 12.44 2.52 0.12
N LEU A 209 12.52 3.38 -0.89
CA LEU A 209 13.72 3.59 -1.68
C LEU A 209 14.92 3.98 -0.78
N LEU A 210 14.69 4.71 0.32
CA LEU A 210 15.70 5.14 1.28
C LEU A 210 15.85 4.24 2.52
N PHE A 211 15.49 2.94 2.45
CA PHE A 211 15.70 1.98 3.55
C PHE A 211 15.06 2.38 4.90
N ARG A 212 13.97 3.16 4.88
CA ARG A 212 13.23 3.57 6.09
C ARG A 212 11.76 3.15 6.08
N GLY A 213 11.20 2.95 4.89
CA GLY A 213 9.91 2.33 4.61
C GLY A 213 8.80 2.59 5.63
N TYR A 214 8.02 3.66 5.44
CA TYR A 214 6.90 3.94 6.33
C TYR A 214 5.90 2.77 6.36
N GLY A 215 5.61 2.26 7.56
CA GLY A 215 4.70 1.12 7.79
C GLY A 215 5.25 -0.26 7.37
N THR A 216 6.58 -0.41 7.26
CA THR A 216 7.25 -1.68 6.94
C THR A 216 8.17 -2.13 8.09
N SER A 217 8.33 -3.45 8.25
CA SER A 217 9.26 -4.03 9.23
C SER A 217 10.71 -3.69 8.89
N THR A 218 11.59 -3.60 9.90
CA THR A 218 13.03 -3.39 9.71
C THR A 218 13.62 -4.40 8.73
N LEU A 219 13.20 -5.67 8.86
CA LEU A 219 13.65 -6.79 8.03
C LEU A 219 13.25 -6.66 6.55
N ALA A 220 12.13 -5.99 6.24
CA ALA A 220 11.66 -5.85 4.86
C ALA A 220 12.25 -4.63 4.13
N ARG A 221 12.86 -3.68 4.85
CA ARG A 221 13.39 -2.43 4.27
C ARG A 221 14.38 -2.67 3.15
N SER A 222 15.27 -3.67 3.28
CA SER A 222 16.24 -3.97 2.23
C SER A 222 15.60 -4.52 0.97
N ILE A 223 14.64 -5.44 1.09
CA ILE A 223 13.90 -5.99 -0.05
C ILE A 223 13.22 -4.87 -0.82
N GLU A 224 12.45 -4.03 -0.12
CA GLU A 224 11.69 -2.95 -0.75
C GLU A 224 12.62 -1.91 -1.40
N ALA A 225 13.73 -1.56 -0.74
CA ALA A 225 14.73 -0.66 -1.31
C ALA A 225 15.36 -1.26 -2.59
N GLY A 226 15.80 -2.52 -2.54
CA GLY A 226 16.40 -3.20 -3.69
C GLY A 226 15.44 -3.28 -4.89
N LEU A 227 14.19 -3.68 -4.65
CA LEU A 227 13.17 -3.73 -5.69
C LEU A 227 12.83 -2.33 -6.24
N PHE A 228 12.77 -1.28 -5.42
CA PHE A 228 12.54 0.06 -5.96
C PHE A 228 13.76 0.68 -6.63
N GLY A 229 14.97 0.25 -6.28
CA GLY A 229 16.22 0.69 -6.91
C GLY A 229 16.50 0.06 -8.27
N TYR A 230 15.96 -1.14 -8.55
CA TYR A 230 16.22 -1.92 -9.77
C TYR A 230 14.95 -2.51 -10.39
N ASP A 231 14.89 -2.58 -11.72
CA ASP A 231 13.74 -3.09 -12.50
C ASP A 231 12.44 -2.29 -12.28
N THR A 232 12.58 -1.03 -11.83
CA THR A 232 11.48 -0.10 -11.54
C THR A 232 11.54 1.13 -12.44
N VAL A 233 10.38 1.55 -12.92
CA VAL A 233 10.13 2.92 -13.41
C VAL A 233 9.24 3.68 -12.42
N LEU A 234 9.66 4.88 -12.04
CA LEU A 234 8.87 5.84 -11.28
C LEU A 234 8.20 6.84 -12.23
N ILE A 235 6.88 6.89 -12.23
CA ILE A 235 6.09 7.99 -12.81
C ILE A 235 5.73 8.97 -11.69
N ALA A 236 6.48 10.07 -11.60
CA ALA A 236 6.23 11.15 -10.67
C ALA A 236 5.15 12.09 -11.21
N ASP A 237 3.89 11.82 -10.84
CA ASP A 237 2.76 12.70 -11.18
C ASP A 237 2.75 13.95 -10.30
N GLU A 238 2.41 15.09 -10.90
CA GLU A 238 2.52 16.40 -10.27
C GLU A 238 3.91 16.64 -9.63
N ALA A 239 4.98 16.30 -10.36
CA ALA A 239 6.37 16.37 -9.92
C ALA A 239 6.76 17.73 -9.31
N HIS A 240 6.12 18.81 -9.76
CA HIS A 240 6.32 20.16 -9.26
C HIS A 240 5.95 20.36 -7.77
N LEU A 241 5.19 19.43 -7.17
CA LEU A 241 4.82 19.39 -5.76
C LEU A 241 5.75 18.51 -4.90
N ASN A 242 6.69 17.78 -5.50
CA ASN A 242 7.58 16.83 -4.82
C ASN A 242 9.00 16.89 -5.42
N ARG A 243 9.52 18.09 -5.65
CA ARG A 243 10.77 18.30 -6.41
C ARG A 243 11.97 17.64 -5.72
N GLN A 244 12.01 17.72 -4.40
CA GLN A 244 13.02 17.08 -3.56
C GLN A 244 13.00 15.55 -3.72
N MET A 245 11.84 14.92 -3.66
CA MET A 245 11.71 13.47 -3.86
C MET A 245 12.14 13.05 -5.28
N VAL A 246 11.76 13.81 -6.31
CA VAL A 246 12.18 13.52 -7.70
C VAL A 246 13.70 13.59 -7.82
N TYR A 247 14.31 14.64 -7.26
CA TYR A 247 15.76 14.83 -7.26
C TYR A 247 16.51 13.73 -6.49
N THR A 248 15.94 13.26 -5.39
CA THR A 248 16.44 12.12 -4.61
C THR A 248 16.38 10.82 -5.41
N ALA A 249 15.24 10.53 -6.05
CA ALA A 249 15.09 9.34 -6.89
C ALA A 249 16.08 9.34 -8.07
N GLN A 250 16.28 10.48 -8.71
CA GLN A 250 17.30 10.65 -9.76
C GLN A 250 18.73 10.44 -9.22
N SER A 251 19.00 10.84 -7.98
CA SER A 251 20.30 10.62 -7.34
C SER A 251 20.60 9.15 -7.07
N VAL A 252 19.58 8.31 -6.82
CA VAL A 252 19.76 6.84 -6.68
C VAL A 252 20.36 6.25 -7.94
N ASN A 253 19.78 6.58 -9.10
CA ASN A 253 20.30 6.13 -10.38
C ASN A 253 21.77 6.55 -10.58
N ARG A 254 22.12 7.79 -10.26
CA ARG A 254 23.52 8.28 -10.31
C ARG A 254 24.45 7.47 -9.40
N LEU A 255 24.03 7.17 -8.18
CA LEU A 255 24.87 6.47 -7.19
C LEU A 255 25.10 5.00 -7.58
N GLU A 256 24.09 4.32 -8.10
CA GLU A 256 24.24 2.92 -8.55
C GLU A 256 25.17 2.79 -9.77
N HIS A 257 25.27 3.82 -10.62
CA HIS A 257 26.25 3.87 -11.71
C HIS A 257 27.71 4.03 -11.26
N LEU A 258 27.96 4.28 -9.95
CA LEU A 258 29.33 4.31 -9.40
C LEU A 258 29.86 2.92 -9.04
N SER A 259 28.99 1.89 -9.02
CA SER A 259 29.38 0.51 -8.73
C SER A 259 30.28 -0.07 -9.81
N SER A 260 31.22 -0.93 -9.43
CA SER A 260 32.21 -1.49 -10.37
C SER A 260 31.70 -2.71 -11.14
N ASP A 261 30.75 -3.46 -10.57
CA ASP A 261 30.20 -4.69 -11.14
C ASP A 261 28.80 -4.45 -11.73
N GLY A 262 28.59 -4.99 -12.93
CA GLY A 262 27.55 -4.55 -13.87
C GLY A 262 26.13 -5.06 -13.64
N LEU A 263 25.59 -5.08 -12.41
CA LEU A 263 24.16 -5.40 -12.22
C LEU A 263 23.27 -4.47 -13.05
N ALA A 264 23.59 -3.17 -13.05
CA ALA A 264 22.93 -2.14 -13.87
C ALA A 264 23.02 -2.38 -15.39
N GLN A 265 23.91 -3.26 -15.86
CA GLN A 265 23.99 -3.65 -17.28
C GLN A 265 22.98 -4.74 -17.64
N SER A 266 22.54 -5.54 -16.66
CA SER A 266 21.62 -6.67 -16.88
C SER A 266 20.20 -6.32 -16.47
N VAL A 267 20.06 -5.62 -15.33
CA VAL A 267 18.80 -5.16 -14.78
C VAL A 267 18.81 -3.64 -14.77
N PRO A 268 17.81 -2.96 -15.37
CA PRO A 268 17.81 -1.51 -15.43
C PRO A 268 17.71 -0.91 -14.01
N PRO A 269 18.58 0.04 -13.63
CA PRO A 269 18.39 0.81 -12.41
C PRO A 269 17.13 1.69 -12.52
N LEU A 270 16.71 2.27 -11.39
CA LEU A 270 15.52 3.11 -11.29
C LEU A 270 15.47 4.19 -12.38
N GLN A 271 14.44 4.12 -13.22
CA GLN A 271 14.12 5.14 -14.23
C GLN A 271 13.11 6.11 -13.65
N VAL A 272 13.34 7.42 -13.79
CA VAL A 272 12.47 8.46 -13.21
C VAL A 272 11.85 9.31 -14.33
N VAL A 273 10.52 9.29 -14.39
CA VAL A 273 9.72 10.03 -15.36
C VAL A 273 8.93 11.11 -14.63
N SER A 274 9.23 12.37 -14.89
CA SER A 274 8.43 13.48 -14.35
C SER A 274 7.26 13.78 -15.27
N THR A 275 6.05 13.87 -14.73
CA THR A 275 4.90 14.35 -15.52
C THR A 275 4.61 15.81 -15.19
N THR A 276 4.27 16.57 -16.23
CA THR A 276 3.89 17.97 -16.10
C THR A 276 2.67 18.26 -16.97
N ALA A 277 1.77 19.09 -16.45
CA ALA A 277 0.65 19.62 -17.20
C ALA A 277 1.06 20.72 -18.19
N THR A 278 2.31 21.22 -18.11
CA THR A 278 2.79 22.40 -18.85
C THR A 278 4.19 22.13 -19.42
N GLN A 279 4.50 22.64 -20.62
CA GLN A 279 5.78 22.36 -21.30
C GLN A 279 6.98 23.14 -20.74
N ALA A 280 6.79 24.00 -19.73
CA ALA A 280 7.68 25.13 -19.47
C ALA A 280 8.86 24.89 -18.52
N ASP A 281 8.99 23.73 -17.86
CA ASP A 281 10.12 23.51 -16.94
C ASP A 281 11.41 23.22 -17.74
N ASN A 282 12.32 24.19 -17.81
CA ASN A 282 13.71 24.08 -18.29
C ASN A 282 13.91 23.77 -19.78
N ALA A 283 13.74 24.79 -20.61
CA ALA A 283 14.44 24.93 -21.90
C ALA A 283 15.95 25.19 -21.69
N GLY A 284 16.63 24.25 -21.01
CA GLY A 284 18.03 24.39 -20.59
C GLY A 284 19.00 23.32 -21.12
N SER A 285 18.51 22.22 -21.68
CA SER A 285 19.38 21.23 -22.34
C SER A 285 18.61 20.48 -23.42
N ASP A 286 19.06 20.61 -24.67
CA ASP A 286 18.58 19.86 -25.84
C ASP A 286 18.80 18.33 -25.75
N GLU A 287 19.06 17.79 -24.55
CA GLU A 287 19.44 16.39 -24.28
C GLU A 287 18.37 15.59 -23.51
N GLU A 288 17.32 16.18 -22.94
CA GLU A 288 16.25 15.42 -22.24
C GLU A 288 15.11 15.01 -23.18
N LEU A 289 14.78 13.71 -23.22
CA LEU A 289 13.72 13.17 -24.07
C LEU A 289 12.35 13.45 -23.42
N CYS A 290 11.54 14.27 -24.10
CA CYS A 290 10.19 14.62 -23.66
C CYS A 290 9.13 14.13 -24.64
N ILE A 291 8.15 13.38 -24.13
CA ILE A 291 6.97 12.95 -24.90
C ILE A 291 5.74 13.66 -24.36
N GLY A 292 4.97 14.30 -25.23
CA GLY A 292 3.80 15.06 -24.81
C GLY A 292 2.81 15.31 -25.94
N VAL A 293 1.72 16.01 -25.61
CA VAL A 293 0.78 16.50 -26.62
C VAL A 293 1.43 17.66 -27.37
N CYS A 294 1.38 17.61 -28.70
CA CYS A 294 1.85 18.66 -29.58
C CYS A 294 0.70 19.21 -30.45
N GLU A 295 0.91 20.37 -31.07
CA GLU A 295 -0.11 21.03 -31.89
C GLU A 295 -0.61 20.15 -33.05
N LYS A 296 0.26 19.32 -33.62
CA LYS A 296 -0.10 18.37 -34.69
C LYS A 296 -1.11 17.31 -34.24
N ASP A 297 -1.13 16.97 -32.94
CA ASP A 297 -2.07 15.98 -32.40
C ASP A 297 -3.51 16.51 -32.40
N LEU A 298 -3.67 17.82 -32.19
CA LEU A 298 -4.98 18.47 -32.20
C LEU A 298 -5.60 18.44 -33.60
N ALA A 299 -4.80 18.57 -34.66
CA ALA A 299 -5.31 18.46 -36.03
C ALA A 299 -5.82 17.03 -36.36
N GLY A 300 -5.27 16.00 -35.70
CA GLY A 300 -5.56 14.60 -36.00
C GLY A 300 -6.61 13.93 -35.11
N ASP A 301 -6.94 14.52 -33.94
CA ASP A 301 -7.84 13.92 -32.96
C ASP A 301 -8.94 14.89 -32.49
N PRO A 302 -10.18 14.75 -33.00
CA PRO A 302 -11.30 15.61 -32.63
C PRO A 302 -11.73 15.48 -31.16
N GLU A 303 -11.54 14.32 -30.53
CA GLU A 303 -11.91 14.12 -29.12
C GLU A 303 -10.91 14.83 -28.21
N LEU A 304 -9.62 14.62 -28.44
CA LEU A 304 -8.54 15.31 -27.71
C LEU A 304 -8.65 16.83 -27.89
N THR A 305 -8.94 17.29 -29.12
CA THR A 305 -9.13 18.71 -29.41
C THR A 305 -10.24 19.31 -28.57
N ARG A 306 -11.44 18.73 -28.60
CA ARG A 306 -12.56 19.21 -27.77
C ARG A 306 -12.19 19.27 -26.29
N ARG A 307 -11.56 18.22 -25.76
CA ARG A 307 -11.14 18.17 -24.34
C ARG A 307 -10.14 19.27 -23.98
N LEU A 308 -9.22 19.62 -24.89
CA LEU A 308 -8.12 20.53 -24.60
C LEU A 308 -8.41 21.99 -24.95
N THR A 309 -9.22 22.27 -25.98
CA THR A 309 -9.40 23.62 -26.54
C THR A 309 -10.77 24.22 -26.29
N SER A 310 -11.75 23.48 -25.75
CA SER A 310 -13.07 24.06 -25.42
C SER A 310 -12.94 25.31 -24.52
N PRO A 311 -13.57 26.44 -24.88
CA PRO A 311 -13.48 27.69 -24.13
C PRO A 311 -13.88 27.58 -22.66
N LYS A 312 -13.08 28.21 -21.78
CA LYS A 312 -13.38 28.33 -20.34
C LYS A 312 -13.26 29.78 -19.88
N PRO A 313 -14.24 30.63 -20.21
CA PRO A 313 -14.17 32.07 -19.93
C PRO A 313 -14.13 32.32 -18.43
N VAL A 314 -13.29 33.27 -18.01
CA VAL A 314 -13.06 33.60 -16.60
C VAL A 314 -13.67 34.95 -16.26
N LYS A 315 -14.49 34.98 -15.21
CA LYS A 315 -14.99 36.21 -14.58
C LYS A 315 -14.44 36.32 -13.17
N VAL A 316 -13.69 37.38 -12.90
CA VAL A 316 -13.15 37.64 -11.55
C VAL A 316 -14.04 38.62 -10.79
N VAL A 317 -14.37 38.29 -9.55
CA VAL A 317 -15.18 39.09 -8.63
C VAL A 317 -14.32 39.48 -7.43
N SER A 318 -13.90 40.74 -7.37
CA SER A 318 -13.13 41.29 -6.25
C SER A 318 -14.07 41.79 -5.15
N ILE A 319 -13.89 41.25 -3.94
CA ILE A 319 -14.66 41.66 -2.76
C ILE A 319 -13.87 42.71 -1.97
N PRO A 320 -14.42 43.92 -1.78
CA PRO A 320 -13.74 44.97 -1.05
C PRO A 320 -13.65 44.62 0.45
N ALA A 321 -12.62 45.14 1.13
CA ALA A 321 -12.37 44.87 2.55
C ALA A 321 -13.58 45.19 3.47
N SER A 322 -14.43 46.15 3.09
CA SER A 322 -15.65 46.51 3.82
C SER A 322 -16.71 45.40 3.85
N ARG A 323 -16.66 44.46 2.89
CA ARG A 323 -17.61 43.35 2.73
C ARG A 323 -16.97 41.98 2.92
N GLU A 324 -15.78 41.92 3.51
CA GLU A 324 -15.05 40.67 3.72
C GLU A 324 -15.86 39.62 4.52
N LYS A 325 -16.67 40.06 5.48
CA LYS A 325 -17.58 39.18 6.25
C LYS A 325 -18.70 38.56 5.40
N ASP A 326 -19.03 39.16 4.27
CA ASP A 326 -20.05 38.65 3.34
C ASP A 326 -19.46 37.63 2.34
N PHE A 327 -18.15 37.37 2.35
CA PHE A 327 -17.48 36.58 1.31
C PHE A 327 -18.14 35.20 1.10
N ALA A 328 -18.31 34.42 2.17
CA ALA A 328 -18.98 33.12 2.10
C ALA A 328 -20.44 33.20 1.62
N LYS A 329 -21.14 34.29 2.00
CA LYS A 329 -22.52 34.53 1.56
C LYS A 329 -22.60 34.83 0.07
N LEU A 330 -21.68 35.65 -0.46
CA LEU A 330 -21.63 36.00 -1.89
C LEU A 330 -21.27 34.79 -2.76
N VAL A 331 -20.33 33.96 -2.31
CA VAL A 331 -20.02 32.67 -2.97
C VAL A 331 -21.25 31.77 -2.95
N ALA A 332 -21.94 31.64 -1.81
CA ALA A 332 -23.16 30.85 -1.70
C ALA A 332 -24.31 31.36 -2.59
N GLU A 333 -24.51 32.67 -2.69
CA GLU A 333 -25.48 33.30 -3.59
C GLU A 333 -25.18 32.92 -5.05
N ALA A 334 -23.93 33.07 -5.49
CA ALA A 334 -23.52 32.69 -6.84
C ALA A 334 -23.74 31.19 -7.12
N CYS A 335 -23.50 30.31 -6.14
CA CYS A 335 -23.76 28.88 -6.27
C CYS A 335 -25.25 28.60 -6.47
N VAL A 336 -26.13 29.23 -5.67
CA VAL A 336 -27.58 29.05 -5.78
C VAL A 336 -28.09 29.60 -7.12
N ASP A 337 -27.65 30.79 -7.51
CA ASP A 337 -28.02 31.42 -8.79
C ASP A 337 -27.62 30.54 -9.99
N ALA A 338 -26.41 29.97 -9.96
CA ALA A 338 -25.87 29.17 -11.06
C ALA A 338 -26.69 27.92 -11.39
N PHE A 339 -27.30 27.27 -10.40
CA PHE A 339 -28.16 26.10 -10.66
C PHE A 339 -29.65 26.43 -10.74
N THR A 340 -30.09 27.65 -10.38
CA THR A 340 -31.49 28.08 -10.60
C THR A 340 -31.72 28.68 -11.98
N ASP A 341 -30.72 29.37 -12.54
CA ASP A 341 -30.96 30.23 -13.71
C ASP A 341 -30.91 29.47 -15.04
N LYS A 342 -30.12 28.39 -15.17
CA LYS A 342 -29.81 27.78 -16.49
C LYS A 342 -29.42 26.29 -16.54
N ASN A 343 -29.40 25.53 -15.44
CA ASN A 343 -28.76 24.19 -15.40
C ASN A 343 -29.61 23.11 -14.72
N ASP A 344 -30.68 22.66 -15.38
CA ASP A 344 -31.44 21.50 -14.89
C ASP A 344 -30.77 20.14 -15.14
N ASP A 345 -29.73 20.11 -15.98
CA ASP A 345 -29.13 18.86 -16.49
C ASP A 345 -27.63 18.73 -16.17
N ALA A 346 -27.06 19.62 -15.33
CA ALA A 346 -25.65 19.59 -15.00
C ALA A 346 -25.34 20.05 -13.57
N VAL A 347 -24.17 19.62 -13.06
CA VAL A 347 -23.67 19.96 -11.73
C VAL A 347 -22.74 21.17 -11.80
N VAL A 348 -22.92 22.12 -10.88
CA VAL A 348 -22.01 23.24 -10.63
C VAL A 348 -20.97 22.83 -9.59
N GLY A 349 -19.69 23.09 -9.86
CA GLY A 349 -18.61 22.90 -8.90
C GLY A 349 -18.35 24.19 -8.13
N CYS A 350 -18.26 24.12 -6.80
CA CYS A 350 -17.84 25.23 -5.94
C CYS A 350 -16.58 24.82 -5.16
N ILE A 351 -15.41 25.35 -5.53
CA ILE A 351 -14.14 24.96 -4.89
C ILE A 351 -13.55 26.13 -4.10
N VAL A 352 -13.36 25.95 -2.79
CA VAL A 352 -12.81 26.96 -1.88
C VAL A 352 -11.51 26.48 -1.22
N ASN A 353 -10.70 27.41 -0.68
CA ASN A 353 -9.33 27.10 -0.27
C ASN A 353 -9.25 26.44 1.12
N SER A 354 -10.31 26.47 1.93
CA SER A 354 -10.30 25.89 3.27
C SER A 354 -11.60 25.18 3.62
N VAL A 355 -11.49 24.18 4.50
CA VAL A 355 -12.65 23.42 5.00
C VAL A 355 -13.61 24.33 5.79
N ALA A 356 -13.06 25.31 6.52
CA ALA A 356 -13.87 26.32 7.21
C ALA A 356 -14.74 27.12 6.21
N MET A 357 -14.14 27.61 5.12
CA MET A 357 -14.89 28.31 4.07
C MET A 357 -15.96 27.41 3.42
N ALA A 358 -15.66 26.13 3.17
CA ALA A 358 -16.64 25.19 2.61
C ALA A 358 -17.85 25.01 3.54
N SER A 359 -17.59 24.84 4.84
CA SER A 359 -18.64 24.77 5.88
C SER A 359 -19.49 26.05 5.91
N ASP A 360 -18.84 27.23 5.86
CA ASP A 360 -19.53 28.51 5.90
C ASP A 360 -20.38 28.75 4.65
N VAL A 361 -19.87 28.43 3.46
CA VAL A 361 -20.63 28.48 2.19
C VAL A 361 -21.85 27.57 2.25
N MET A 362 -21.69 26.31 2.70
CA MET A 362 -22.81 25.36 2.83
C MET A 362 -23.88 25.86 3.82
N LYS A 363 -23.48 26.42 4.97
CA LYS A 363 -24.42 27.02 5.93
C LYS A 363 -25.19 28.19 5.31
N GLN A 364 -24.51 29.07 4.58
CA GLN A 364 -25.15 30.19 3.90
C GLN A 364 -26.08 29.72 2.78
N MET A 365 -25.70 28.72 1.99
CA MET A 365 -26.57 28.12 0.97
C MET A 365 -27.87 27.57 1.59
N ARG A 366 -27.78 26.86 2.72
CA ARG A 366 -28.96 26.35 3.45
C ARG A 366 -29.90 27.48 3.87
N VAL A 367 -29.35 28.60 4.37
CA VAL A 367 -30.14 29.80 4.74
C VAL A 367 -30.78 30.43 3.50
N ILE A 368 -30.00 30.68 2.44
CA ILE A 368 -30.46 31.31 1.21
C ILE A 368 -31.57 30.48 0.54
N MET A 369 -31.40 29.16 0.43
CA MET A 369 -32.40 28.28 -0.16
C MET A 369 -33.71 28.30 0.64
N ARG A 370 -33.63 28.30 1.97
CA ARG A 370 -34.82 28.44 2.82
C ARG A 370 -35.50 29.79 2.61
N ASP A 371 -34.73 30.88 2.59
CA ASP A 371 -35.25 32.24 2.45
C ASP A 371 -35.83 32.49 1.04
N ARG A 372 -35.35 31.78 0.02
CA ARG A 372 -35.88 31.77 -1.36
C ARG A 372 -37.04 30.79 -1.58
N GLY A 373 -37.53 30.13 -0.53
CA GLY A 373 -38.74 29.30 -0.59
C GLY A 373 -38.57 27.88 -1.15
N PHE A 374 -37.35 27.31 -1.10
CA PHE A 374 -37.14 25.91 -1.45
C PHE A 374 -37.82 24.97 -0.43
N GLU A 375 -38.25 23.80 -0.89
CA GLU A 375 -38.88 22.78 -0.05
C GLU A 375 -37.95 22.21 1.03
N LYS A 376 -38.55 21.65 2.10
CA LYS A 376 -37.80 21.04 3.19
C LYS A 376 -36.99 19.84 2.68
N GLY A 377 -35.70 19.79 3.03
CA GLY A 377 -34.77 18.74 2.57
C GLY A 377 -34.18 18.97 1.17
N ALA A 378 -34.53 20.07 0.48
CA ALA A 378 -33.98 20.35 -0.85
C ALA A 378 -32.46 20.55 -0.83
N PHE A 379 -31.92 21.14 0.25
CA PHE A 379 -30.48 21.32 0.42
C PHE A 379 -29.76 19.96 0.41
N GLU A 380 -30.23 19.01 1.23
CA GLU A 380 -29.69 17.65 1.33
C GLU A 380 -29.96 16.79 0.08
N ARG A 381 -30.76 17.23 -0.89
CA ARG A 381 -30.89 16.56 -2.19
C ARG A 381 -30.00 17.21 -3.26
N LYS A 382 -30.01 18.54 -3.32
CA LYS A 382 -29.37 19.31 -4.40
C LYS A 382 -27.91 19.68 -4.17
N VAL A 383 -27.46 19.71 -2.91
CA VAL A 383 -26.11 20.18 -2.54
C VAL A 383 -25.35 19.06 -1.83
N ARG A 384 -24.08 18.85 -2.20
CA ARG A 384 -23.17 17.93 -1.49
C ARG A 384 -21.87 18.62 -1.12
N GLY A 385 -21.38 18.34 0.08
CA GLY A 385 -20.04 18.71 0.52
C GLY A 385 -19.04 17.60 0.21
N LEU A 386 -17.85 17.95 -0.27
CA LEU A 386 -16.79 16.99 -0.56
C LEU A 386 -15.42 17.56 -0.19
N VAL A 387 -14.89 17.19 0.97
CA VAL A 387 -13.69 17.79 1.55
C VAL A 387 -12.66 16.73 1.96
N GLY A 388 -11.41 17.14 2.14
CA GLY A 388 -10.26 16.23 2.27
C GLY A 388 -10.29 15.29 3.49
N PRO A 389 -10.59 15.77 4.71
CA PRO A 389 -10.41 14.98 5.92
C PRO A 389 -11.64 14.10 6.24
N MET A 390 -12.27 13.53 5.22
CA MET A 390 -13.28 12.49 5.36
C MET A 390 -12.61 11.12 5.57
N ARG A 391 -13.23 10.22 6.36
CA ARG A 391 -12.82 8.81 6.38
C ARG A 391 -13.21 8.12 5.07
N ARG A 392 -12.45 7.08 4.65
CA ARG A 392 -12.64 6.47 3.32
C ARG A 392 -14.02 5.82 3.18
N TYR A 393 -14.53 5.21 4.25
CA TYR A 393 -15.87 4.64 4.27
C TYR A 393 -16.93 5.69 3.89
N ASP A 394 -16.93 6.87 4.52
CA ASP A 394 -17.92 7.92 4.23
C ASP A 394 -17.75 8.43 2.80
N LYS A 395 -16.51 8.62 2.34
CA LYS A 395 -16.22 9.01 0.95
C LYS A 395 -16.79 7.98 -0.04
N ARG A 396 -16.55 6.68 0.17
CA ARG A 396 -17.05 5.60 -0.69
C ARG A 396 -18.57 5.61 -0.73
N GLN A 397 -19.24 5.69 0.41
CA GLN A 397 -20.70 5.71 0.44
C GLN A 397 -21.33 6.96 -0.19
N LEU A 398 -20.67 8.12 -0.06
CA LEU A 398 -21.10 9.34 -0.75
C LEU A 398 -21.00 9.21 -2.26
N LEU A 399 -19.99 8.51 -2.77
CA LEU A 399 -19.78 8.32 -4.21
C LEU A 399 -20.67 7.20 -4.77
N ASP A 400 -20.84 6.10 -4.04
CA ASP A 400 -21.65 4.95 -4.43
C ASP A 400 -23.16 5.19 -4.26
N GLY A 401 -23.54 6.29 -3.61
CA GLY A 401 -24.94 6.68 -3.41
C GLY A 401 -25.66 5.90 -2.31
N THR A 402 -24.94 5.13 -1.50
CA THR A 402 -25.48 4.30 -0.41
C THR A 402 -25.69 5.09 0.90
N MET A 403 -25.15 6.30 1.00
CA MET A 403 -25.46 7.25 2.08
C MET A 403 -26.90 7.78 1.93
N ARG A 404 -27.87 7.05 2.49
CA ARG A 404 -29.21 7.58 2.80
C ARG A 404 -29.56 7.31 4.26
N SER A 405 -30.33 8.25 4.81
CA SER A 405 -30.89 8.25 6.16
C SER A 405 -31.50 6.90 6.52
N SER A 406 -31.54 6.61 7.82
CA SER A 406 -32.08 5.45 8.55
C SER A 406 -33.40 4.80 8.09
N ASP A 407 -34.05 5.30 7.04
CA ASP A 407 -35.30 4.80 6.49
C ASP A 407 -35.13 4.51 4.99
N VAL A 408 -35.26 3.21 4.63
CA VAL A 408 -35.76 2.62 3.34
C VAL A 408 -34.94 1.39 2.92
N ASN A 409 -35.62 0.23 2.92
CA ASN A 409 -35.16 -1.11 2.50
C ASN A 409 -35.04 -1.30 0.96
N ASP A 410 -34.64 -0.29 0.21
CA ASP A 410 -34.59 -0.42 -1.26
C ASP A 410 -33.17 -0.70 -1.77
N SER A 411 -32.89 -1.99 -1.93
CA SER A 411 -31.63 -2.54 -2.46
C SER A 411 -31.32 -2.18 -3.92
N SER A 412 -32.24 -1.47 -4.63
CA SER A 412 -32.11 -1.15 -6.06
C SER A 412 -31.26 0.09 -6.38
N LEU A 413 -30.78 0.83 -5.37
CA LEU A 413 -30.05 2.10 -5.54
C LEU A 413 -28.52 1.98 -5.41
N LYS A 414 -27.94 0.81 -5.66
CA LYS A 414 -26.47 0.54 -5.60
C LYS A 414 -25.67 1.09 -6.80
N ASP A 415 -26.18 2.08 -7.53
CA ASP A 415 -25.72 2.42 -8.89
C ASP A 415 -24.80 3.67 -9.00
N GLY A 416 -24.17 4.13 -7.92
CA GLY A 416 -23.16 5.21 -8.00
C GLY A 416 -23.68 6.51 -8.64
N LEU A 417 -24.99 6.78 -8.50
CA LEU A 417 -25.69 7.86 -9.19
C LEU A 417 -25.05 9.24 -8.95
N LEU A 418 -24.59 9.51 -7.72
CA LEU A 418 -23.94 10.77 -7.39
C LEU A 418 -22.59 10.91 -8.12
N LEU A 419 -21.78 9.86 -8.18
CA LEU A 419 -20.53 9.87 -8.92
C LEU A 419 -20.76 10.02 -10.43
N ARG A 420 -21.76 9.32 -10.99
CA ARG A 420 -22.17 9.49 -12.39
C ARG A 420 -22.59 10.93 -12.67
N ALA A 421 -23.38 11.54 -11.78
CA ALA A 421 -23.79 12.94 -11.89
C ALA A 421 -22.59 13.89 -11.86
N ILE A 422 -21.63 13.68 -10.94
CA ILE A 422 -20.38 14.46 -10.87
C ILE A 422 -19.52 14.29 -12.14
N LYS A 423 -19.53 13.09 -12.75
CA LYS A 423 -18.90 12.77 -14.04
C LYS A 423 -19.62 13.41 -15.25
N GLY A 424 -20.70 14.14 -15.03
CA GLY A 424 -21.46 14.80 -16.09
C GLY A 424 -22.48 13.92 -16.80
N ASP A 425 -22.93 12.82 -16.18
CA ASP A 425 -24.05 12.01 -16.67
C ASP A 425 -25.39 12.71 -16.37
N THR A 426 -26.03 13.21 -17.42
CA THR A 426 -27.30 13.96 -17.32
C THR A 426 -28.45 13.14 -16.73
N GLU A 427 -28.55 11.85 -17.04
CA GLU A 427 -29.60 10.99 -16.49
C GLU A 427 -29.41 10.83 -14.98
N ALA A 428 -28.16 10.61 -14.55
CA ALA A 428 -27.83 10.52 -13.14
C ALA A 428 -28.02 11.85 -12.38
N VAL A 429 -27.77 13.00 -13.03
CA VAL A 429 -28.07 14.33 -12.48
C VAL A 429 -29.57 14.49 -12.20
N GLN A 430 -30.42 14.05 -13.13
CA GLN A 430 -31.87 14.12 -12.98
C GLN A 430 -32.37 13.17 -11.88
N MET A 431 -31.88 11.92 -11.86
CA MET A 431 -32.28 10.91 -10.87
C MET A 431 -31.81 11.22 -9.45
N SER A 432 -30.61 11.80 -9.30
CA SER A 432 -30.04 12.15 -7.99
C SER A 432 -30.51 13.50 -7.45
N GLU A 433 -31.07 14.35 -8.31
CA GLU A 433 -31.34 15.78 -8.08
C GLU A 433 -30.10 16.62 -7.72
N LEU A 434 -28.88 16.09 -7.87
CA LEU A 434 -27.66 16.82 -7.54
C LEU A 434 -27.48 18.03 -8.46
N ARG A 435 -27.25 19.20 -7.88
CA ARG A 435 -27.09 20.48 -8.61
C ARG A 435 -25.78 21.20 -8.31
N CYS A 436 -25.26 21.06 -7.09
CA CYS A 436 -24.03 21.73 -6.69
C CYS A 436 -23.17 20.85 -5.79
N VAL A 437 -21.86 20.84 -6.04
CA VAL A 437 -20.87 20.23 -5.15
C VAL A 437 -19.95 21.30 -4.59
N VAL A 438 -19.98 21.48 -3.27
CA VAL A 438 -19.07 22.36 -2.54
C VAL A 438 -17.89 21.53 -2.06
N ALA A 439 -16.68 21.92 -2.44
CA ALA A 439 -15.47 21.16 -2.15
C ALA A 439 -14.30 22.05 -1.79
N THR A 440 -13.25 21.41 -1.28
CA THR A 440 -11.92 22.02 -1.16
C THR A 440 -11.02 21.49 -2.28
N GLN A 441 -9.70 21.44 -2.06
CA GLN A 441 -8.72 20.89 -3.00
C GLN A 441 -8.97 19.41 -3.36
N THR A 442 -9.93 18.73 -2.73
CA THR A 442 -10.35 17.36 -3.05
C THR A 442 -10.84 17.17 -4.47
N LEU A 443 -11.50 18.18 -5.05
CA LEU A 443 -11.93 18.11 -6.43
C LEU A 443 -10.86 18.62 -7.41
N GLU A 444 -9.78 19.25 -6.93
CA GLU A 444 -8.65 19.57 -7.79
C GLU A 444 -8.02 18.31 -8.37
N VAL A 445 -7.99 17.19 -7.61
CA VAL A 445 -7.28 15.97 -8.00
C VAL A 445 -7.93 14.73 -7.35
N GLY A 446 -8.15 13.66 -8.13
CA GLY A 446 -8.61 12.36 -7.61
C GLY A 446 -10.12 12.12 -7.58
N ILE A 447 -10.90 12.91 -8.33
CA ILE A 447 -12.28 12.60 -8.74
C ILE A 447 -12.44 13.08 -10.18
N ASP A 448 -12.83 12.17 -11.08
CA ASP A 448 -13.17 12.51 -12.47
C ASP A 448 -14.49 13.29 -12.50
N ALA A 449 -14.41 14.62 -12.43
CA ALA A 449 -15.56 15.51 -12.47
C ALA A 449 -15.65 16.27 -13.80
N ASP A 450 -16.88 16.50 -14.27
CA ASP A 450 -17.20 17.29 -15.46
C ASP A 450 -18.34 18.29 -15.19
N PHE A 451 -17.99 19.34 -14.43
CA PHE A 451 -18.91 20.42 -14.07
C PHE A 451 -19.25 21.31 -15.26
N SER A 452 -20.47 21.84 -15.28
CA SER A 452 -20.88 22.85 -16.28
C SER A 452 -20.27 24.22 -16.01
N MET A 453 -20.08 24.57 -14.74
CA MET A 453 -19.52 25.83 -14.28
C MET A 453 -18.69 25.58 -13.02
N LEU A 454 -17.64 26.39 -12.85
CA LEU A 454 -16.87 26.46 -11.62
C LEU A 454 -17.04 27.81 -10.95
N ILE A 455 -17.39 27.78 -9.66
CA ILE A 455 -17.28 28.91 -8.75
C ILE A 455 -16.11 28.61 -7.83
N THR A 456 -15.16 29.52 -7.70
CA THR A 456 -13.97 29.22 -6.90
C THR A 456 -13.39 30.43 -6.20
N GLU A 457 -12.87 30.22 -5.00
CA GLU A 457 -11.96 31.17 -4.35
C GLU A 457 -10.61 31.18 -5.08
N LEU A 458 -10.00 32.34 -5.30
CA LEU A 458 -8.71 32.47 -5.99
C LEU A 458 -7.64 31.60 -5.30
N PRO A 459 -7.06 30.60 -5.99
CA PRO A 459 -5.93 29.82 -5.49
C PRO A 459 -4.62 30.24 -6.18
N SER A 460 -3.53 29.49 -5.99
CA SER A 460 -2.35 29.61 -6.87
C SER A 460 -2.73 29.32 -8.34
N SER A 461 -1.94 29.84 -9.28
CA SER A 461 -2.18 29.64 -10.73
C SER A 461 -2.18 28.16 -11.12
N SER A 462 -1.27 27.35 -10.56
CA SER A 462 -1.22 25.89 -10.80
C SER A 462 -2.49 25.17 -10.29
N ALA A 463 -2.95 25.50 -9.08
CA ALA A 463 -4.18 24.94 -8.53
C ALA A 463 -5.41 25.37 -9.35
N LEU A 464 -5.43 26.60 -9.85
CA LEU A 464 -6.53 27.11 -10.68
C LEU A 464 -6.66 26.33 -12.00
N VAL A 465 -5.54 26.00 -12.66
CA VAL A 465 -5.51 25.14 -13.85
C VAL A 465 -6.10 23.76 -13.55
N GLN A 466 -5.77 23.18 -12.38
CA GLN A 466 -6.31 21.88 -11.98
C GLN A 466 -7.83 21.91 -11.74
N ARG A 467 -8.32 22.97 -11.06
CA ARG A 467 -9.77 23.21 -10.88
C ARG A 467 -10.48 23.40 -12.22
N ALA A 468 -9.93 24.22 -13.11
CA ALA A 468 -10.45 24.44 -14.46
C ALA A 468 -10.49 23.14 -15.28
N GLY A 469 -9.55 22.23 -15.05
CA GLY A 469 -9.51 20.88 -15.64
C GLY A 469 -10.67 19.94 -15.23
N ARG A 470 -11.58 20.39 -14.37
CA ARG A 470 -12.84 19.69 -13.98
C ARG A 470 -14.09 20.33 -14.57
N VAL A 471 -13.94 21.43 -15.31
CA VAL A 471 -15.04 22.16 -15.96
C VAL A 471 -15.04 21.82 -17.44
N ASN A 472 -16.19 21.42 -17.97
CA ASN A 472 -16.35 20.99 -19.36
C ASN A 472 -15.18 20.06 -19.80
N ARG A 473 -14.83 19.11 -18.94
CA ARG A 473 -13.63 18.27 -19.05
C ARG A 473 -13.66 17.40 -20.30
N ARG A 474 -14.85 16.99 -20.73
CA ARG A 474 -15.07 16.18 -21.93
C ARG A 474 -15.18 17.04 -23.20
N GLY A 475 -15.31 18.36 -23.08
CA GLY A 475 -15.52 19.26 -24.21
C GLY A 475 -16.86 19.04 -24.94
N LEU A 476 -17.88 18.57 -24.21
CA LEU A 476 -19.22 18.31 -24.76
C LEU A 476 -20.15 19.53 -24.74
N ARG A 477 -19.78 20.57 -24.00
CA ARG A 477 -20.50 21.86 -23.94
C ARG A 477 -19.74 22.91 -24.75
N ASP A 478 -20.45 23.90 -25.26
CA ASP A 478 -19.85 25.00 -26.03
C ASP A 478 -18.82 25.79 -25.21
N GLU A 479 -19.10 25.98 -23.92
CA GLU A 479 -18.21 26.66 -22.97
C GLU A 479 -18.29 26.06 -21.56
N GLY A 480 -17.26 26.32 -20.75
CA GLY A 480 -17.20 26.00 -19.33
C GLY A 480 -16.84 27.23 -18.50
N PRO A 481 -17.81 28.10 -18.15
CA PRO A 481 -17.53 29.35 -17.45
C PRO A 481 -16.96 29.15 -16.05
N ILE A 482 -16.05 30.04 -15.65
CA ILE A 482 -15.38 30.03 -14.35
C ILE A 482 -15.56 31.39 -13.68
N VAL A 483 -16.06 31.40 -12.44
CA VAL A 483 -16.20 32.60 -11.60
C VAL A 483 -15.19 32.51 -10.46
N VAL A 484 -14.22 33.44 -10.43
CA VAL A 484 -13.16 33.47 -9.41
C VAL A 484 -13.43 34.60 -8.43
N PHE A 485 -13.63 34.27 -7.16
CA PHE A 485 -13.76 35.22 -6.06
C PHE A 485 -12.41 35.51 -5.43
N ARG A 486 -12.06 36.80 -5.28
CA ARG A 486 -10.84 37.22 -4.57
C ARG A 486 -11.15 38.27 -3.51
N HIS A 487 -10.32 38.30 -2.48
CA HIS A 487 -10.19 39.46 -1.61
C HIS A 487 -9.42 40.56 -2.36
N GLU A 488 -9.84 41.81 -2.21
CA GLU A 488 -9.08 42.94 -2.76
C GLU A 488 -7.73 43.08 -2.04
N ASP A 489 -7.73 42.96 -0.71
CA ASP A 489 -6.54 42.92 0.17
C ASP A 489 -6.24 41.47 0.59
N SER A 490 -5.30 40.82 -0.12
CA SER A 490 -4.88 39.43 0.15
C SER A 490 -3.91 39.29 1.33
N SER A 491 -3.44 40.40 1.92
CA SER A 491 -2.46 40.38 3.02
C SER A 491 -3.05 39.93 4.37
N LYS A 492 -4.37 40.02 4.50
CA LYS A 492 -5.12 39.67 5.74
C LYS A 492 -5.86 38.34 5.64
N THR A 493 -5.90 37.74 4.45
CA THR A 493 -6.59 36.49 4.21
C THR A 493 -5.78 35.33 4.82
N LYS A 494 -6.35 34.63 5.79
CA LYS A 494 -5.82 33.33 6.23
C LYS A 494 -6.08 32.30 5.13
N SER A 495 -5.13 32.16 4.20
CA SER A 495 -5.14 31.19 3.12
C SER A 495 -4.01 30.16 3.29
N ILE A 496 -4.16 29.01 2.65
CA ILE A 496 -3.07 28.03 2.50
C ILE A 496 -2.02 28.48 1.49
N TYR A 497 -2.37 29.45 0.64
CA TYR A 497 -1.46 30.07 -0.33
C TYR A 497 -0.96 31.40 0.23
N SER A 498 0.28 31.75 -0.07
CA SER A 498 0.85 33.04 0.32
C SER A 498 0.19 34.19 -0.44
N SER A 499 0.17 35.39 0.15
CA SER A 499 -0.37 36.58 -0.52
C SER A 499 0.37 36.90 -1.83
N GLU A 500 1.66 36.58 -1.90
CA GLU A 500 2.47 36.70 -3.13
C GLU A 500 1.99 35.74 -4.23
N GLU A 501 1.71 34.47 -3.89
CA GLU A 501 1.18 33.50 -4.85
C GLU A 501 -0.21 33.88 -5.36
N LEU A 502 -1.08 34.40 -4.49
CA LEU A 502 -2.42 34.85 -4.88
C LEU A 502 -2.36 36.06 -5.81
N GLU A 503 -1.47 37.02 -5.54
CA GLU A 503 -1.31 38.19 -6.40
C GLU A 503 -0.65 37.82 -7.74
N ALA A 504 0.33 36.91 -7.74
CA ALA A 504 0.92 36.37 -8.95
C ALA A 504 -0.11 35.60 -9.81
N ALA A 505 -0.98 34.81 -9.18
CA ALA A 505 -2.07 34.12 -9.85
C ALA A 505 -3.08 35.09 -10.49
N TRP A 506 -3.37 36.20 -9.80
CA TRP A 506 -4.21 37.26 -10.35
C TRP A 506 -3.57 37.95 -11.56
N GLN A 507 -2.29 38.33 -11.48
CA GLN A 507 -1.59 38.94 -12.60
C GLN A 507 -1.57 38.00 -13.81
N TRP A 508 -1.26 36.73 -13.59
CA TRP A 508 -1.32 35.70 -14.62
C TRP A 508 -2.70 35.56 -15.27
N LEU A 509 -3.80 35.63 -14.50
CA LEU A 509 -5.16 35.60 -15.04
C LEU A 509 -5.47 36.76 -16.01
N GLN A 510 -4.83 37.92 -15.81
CA GLN A 510 -5.01 39.08 -16.70
C GLN A 510 -4.32 38.91 -18.06
N GLU A 511 -3.33 38.02 -18.14
CA GLU A 511 -2.57 37.75 -19.36
C GLU A 511 -3.25 36.72 -20.27
N LEU A 512 -4.27 36.01 -19.76
CA LEU A 512 -4.97 34.98 -20.51
C LEU A 512 -5.89 35.55 -21.60
N PRO A 513 -5.95 34.94 -22.80
CA PRO A 513 -6.87 35.37 -23.84
C PRO A 513 -8.33 35.21 -23.41
N ALA A 514 -9.15 36.23 -23.64
CA ALA A 514 -10.57 36.23 -23.25
C ALA A 514 -11.39 35.12 -23.95
N GLU A 515 -11.04 34.78 -25.19
CA GLU A 515 -11.76 33.77 -25.99
C GLU A 515 -11.52 32.33 -25.52
N SER A 516 -10.26 31.97 -25.21
CA SER A 516 -9.92 30.62 -24.75
C SER A 516 -10.05 30.45 -23.23
N GLY A 517 -9.84 31.54 -22.48
CA GLY A 517 -9.76 31.54 -21.02
C GLY A 517 -8.82 30.44 -20.48
N LEU A 518 -9.29 29.70 -19.49
CA LEU A 518 -8.54 28.63 -18.81
C LEU A 518 -8.68 27.24 -19.46
N SER A 519 -8.80 27.18 -20.79
CA SER A 519 -8.73 25.88 -21.50
C SER A 519 -7.41 25.15 -21.20
N ALA A 520 -7.40 23.82 -21.29
CA ALA A 520 -6.20 23.04 -20.94
C ALA A 520 -5.04 23.36 -21.90
N TRP A 521 -5.32 23.55 -23.19
CA TRP A 521 -4.34 23.99 -24.18
C TRP A 521 -3.91 25.46 -23.98
N GLY A 522 -4.85 26.34 -23.62
CA GLY A 522 -4.52 27.73 -23.25
C GLY A 522 -3.53 27.80 -22.09
N SER A 523 -3.64 26.89 -21.13
CA SER A 523 -2.71 26.76 -20.00
C SER A 523 -1.34 26.17 -20.40
N VAL A 524 -1.23 25.51 -21.55
CA VAL A 524 0.07 25.09 -22.12
C VAL A 524 0.76 26.27 -22.80
N LEU A 525 -0.01 27.06 -23.56
CA LEU A 525 0.50 28.25 -24.26
C LEU A 525 0.86 29.38 -23.29
N HIS A 526 0.11 29.50 -22.19
CA HIS A 526 0.32 30.46 -21.11
C HIS A 526 0.49 29.69 -19.78
N PRO A 527 1.69 29.13 -19.53
CA PRO A 527 1.93 28.28 -18.37
C PRO A 527 1.67 29.02 -17.05
N PRO A 528 1.07 28.36 -16.05
CA PRO A 528 0.94 28.90 -14.71
C PRO A 528 2.31 29.09 -14.07
N ILE A 529 2.39 30.06 -13.17
CA ILE A 529 3.61 30.33 -12.39
C ILE A 529 3.83 29.17 -11.40
N PRO A 530 4.97 28.46 -11.46
CA PRO A 530 5.24 27.37 -10.53
C PRO A 530 5.35 27.90 -9.09
N PRO A 531 4.88 27.14 -8.09
CA PRO A 531 5.05 27.53 -6.70
C PRO A 531 6.54 27.67 -6.37
N ARG A 532 6.87 28.62 -5.49
CA ARG A 532 8.25 28.82 -5.04
C ARG A 532 8.68 27.63 -4.19
N LEU A 533 9.94 27.21 -4.33
CA LEU A 533 10.51 26.23 -3.42
C LEU A 533 10.51 26.78 -1.98
N PRO A 534 9.92 26.06 -1.00
CA PRO A 534 9.88 26.48 0.40
C PRO A 534 11.26 26.52 1.07
N ARG A 535 12.27 25.94 0.43
CA ARG A 535 13.66 25.83 0.88
C ARG A 535 14.63 26.50 -0.10
N ALA A 536 15.79 26.91 0.42
CA ALA A 536 16.81 27.61 -0.36
C ALA A 536 17.44 26.76 -1.48
N ALA A 537 17.60 25.45 -1.24
CA ALA A 537 18.15 24.50 -2.20
C ALA A 537 17.64 23.08 -1.90
N LEU A 538 17.52 22.25 -2.94
CA LEU A 538 17.24 20.82 -2.82
C LEU A 538 18.46 20.08 -2.24
N GLN A 539 18.23 19.11 -1.35
CA GLN A 539 19.27 18.26 -0.79
C GLN A 539 19.68 17.21 -1.82
N ARG A 540 20.99 17.09 -2.05
CA ARG A 540 21.55 16.00 -2.84
C ARG A 540 21.85 14.82 -1.92
N LEU A 541 21.42 13.62 -2.33
CA LEU A 541 21.73 12.37 -1.65
C LEU A 541 23.15 11.92 -2.03
N GLU A 542 24.00 11.64 -1.05
CA GLU A 542 25.37 11.20 -1.27
C GLU A 542 25.65 9.83 -0.66
N GLN A 543 26.79 9.24 -1.03
CA GLN A 543 27.10 7.84 -0.69
C GLN A 543 27.09 7.56 0.82
N TRP A 544 27.63 8.46 1.64
CA TRP A 544 27.65 8.30 3.10
C TRP A 544 26.25 8.39 3.71
N ASP A 545 25.32 9.15 3.09
CA ASP A 545 23.93 9.20 3.52
C ASP A 545 23.29 7.82 3.30
N VAL A 546 23.53 7.22 2.13
CA VAL A 546 23.01 5.90 1.77
C VAL A 546 23.59 4.79 2.63
N GLU A 547 24.89 4.85 2.95
CA GLU A 547 25.54 3.91 3.87
C GLU A 547 24.78 3.87 5.19
N ASN A 548 24.59 5.03 5.83
CA ASN A 548 23.84 5.16 7.08
C ASN A 548 22.36 4.73 6.95
N LEU A 549 21.73 5.01 5.82
CA LEU A 549 20.36 4.57 5.56
C LEU A 549 20.27 3.04 5.37
N SER A 550 21.28 2.42 4.77
CA SER A 550 21.28 0.99 4.43
C SER A 550 21.35 0.04 5.63
N HIS A 551 21.68 0.58 6.81
CA HIS A 551 21.67 -0.12 8.10
C HIS A 551 20.22 -0.18 8.62
N THR A 552 19.60 -1.36 8.62
CA THR A 552 18.14 -1.50 8.80
C THR A 552 17.70 -2.12 10.13
N ASP A 553 18.58 -2.89 10.79
CA ASP A 553 18.21 -3.84 11.86
C ASP A 553 19.16 -3.85 13.08
N GLU A 554 20.17 -2.99 13.13
CA GLU A 554 21.20 -3.05 14.18
C GLU A 554 20.78 -2.47 15.54
N GLU A 555 21.14 -3.18 16.61
CA GLU A 555 21.34 -2.63 17.96
C GLU A 555 22.83 -2.34 18.18
N LEU A 556 23.35 -1.26 17.58
CA LEU A 556 24.69 -0.72 17.86
C LEU A 556 24.79 -0.40 19.36
N GLY A 557 25.52 -1.25 20.09
CA GLY A 557 25.60 -1.24 21.55
C GLY A 557 25.94 0.13 22.13
N SER A 558 24.93 0.77 22.71
CA SER A 558 24.93 1.78 23.78
C SER A 558 23.52 2.38 23.81
N SER A 559 23.01 2.83 24.96
CA SER A 559 21.72 3.57 25.04
C SER A 559 21.78 4.97 24.37
N LEU A 560 22.54 5.12 23.29
CA LEU A 560 22.66 6.34 22.49
C LEU A 560 21.64 6.29 21.35
N SER A 561 20.36 6.41 21.68
CA SER A 561 19.26 6.47 20.72
C SER A 561 19.37 7.64 19.71
N TRP A 562 20.28 8.59 19.93
CA TRP A 562 20.49 9.78 19.09
C TRP A 562 21.48 9.61 17.94
N LEU A 563 22.26 8.51 17.91
CA LEU A 563 23.11 8.16 16.76
C LEU A 563 22.32 7.43 15.66
N TYR A 564 21.16 6.87 16.01
CA TYR A 564 20.19 6.41 15.05
C TYR A 564 19.49 7.63 14.47
N GLN A 565 19.62 7.85 13.16
CA GLN A 565 18.57 8.59 12.46
C GLN A 565 17.29 7.78 12.63
N ALA A 566 16.42 8.22 13.54
CA ALA A 566 15.11 7.62 13.76
C ALA A 566 14.37 7.48 12.42
N ALA A 567 13.36 6.60 12.37
CA ALA A 567 12.51 6.43 11.18
C ALA A 567 11.93 7.76 10.62
N SER A 568 11.96 8.83 11.42
CA SER A 568 11.52 10.19 11.10
C SER A 568 12.51 11.07 10.31
N ASP A 569 13.76 10.67 10.02
CA ASP A 569 14.79 11.62 9.53
C ASP A 569 15.06 11.62 8.00
N VAL A 570 14.20 11.00 7.18
CA VAL A 570 14.32 11.09 5.70
C VAL A 570 13.71 12.36 5.10
N ALA A 571 12.99 13.16 5.90
CA ALA A 571 12.28 14.34 5.44
C ALA A 571 13.16 15.31 4.64
N LEU A 572 14.45 15.41 5.01
CA LEU A 572 15.44 16.22 4.31
C LEU A 572 15.56 15.87 2.81
N TRP A 573 15.46 14.59 2.46
CA TRP A 573 15.55 14.07 1.09
C TRP A 573 14.18 13.82 0.45
N LEU A 574 13.07 14.00 1.17
CA LEU A 574 11.73 13.77 0.63
C LEU A 574 10.93 15.05 0.42
N ARG A 575 11.03 16.04 1.32
CA ARG A 575 10.12 17.19 1.38
C ARG A 575 10.70 18.46 0.78
N ASP A 576 9.84 19.16 0.04
CA ASP A 576 10.10 20.52 -0.45
C ASP A 576 10.00 21.55 0.70
N ASP A 577 9.13 21.31 1.68
CA ASP A 577 8.96 22.12 2.89
C ASP A 577 9.40 21.34 4.15
N LEU A 578 10.32 21.94 4.91
CA LEU A 578 10.80 21.42 6.20
C LEU A 578 10.20 22.17 7.40
N LEU A 579 9.52 23.30 7.15
CA LEU A 579 9.02 24.24 8.15
C LEU A 579 7.51 24.13 8.36
N SER A 580 6.76 23.61 7.38
CA SER A 580 5.35 23.26 7.56
C SER A 580 5.25 22.22 8.69
N GLY A 581 4.86 22.69 9.89
CA GLY A 581 4.73 21.83 11.06
C GLY A 581 3.84 20.63 10.72
N ASP A 582 4.46 19.45 10.70
CA ASP A 582 3.91 18.12 10.49
C ASP A 582 2.57 18.06 9.73
N GLU A 583 2.59 17.67 8.46
CA GLU A 583 1.54 16.77 7.98
C GLU A 583 1.61 15.50 8.84
N LEU A 584 0.95 15.55 9.99
CA LEU A 584 0.81 14.44 10.90
C LEU A 584 0.09 13.34 10.12
N SER A 585 0.73 12.18 9.98
CA SER A 585 0.09 10.98 9.46
C SER A 585 -0.91 10.36 10.44
N ASN A 586 -1.18 11.04 11.56
CA ASN A 586 -2.10 10.61 12.60
C ASN A 586 -3.56 10.60 12.15
N GLY A 587 -4.30 9.65 12.71
CA GLY A 587 -5.72 9.46 12.46
C GLY A 587 -6.54 9.54 13.73
N LEU A 588 -7.86 9.75 13.57
CA LEU A 588 -8.85 9.58 14.63
C LEU A 588 -9.87 8.53 14.19
N VAL A 589 -10.15 7.55 15.04
CA VAL A 589 -11.15 6.50 14.84
C VAL A 589 -12.20 6.59 15.93
N VAL A 590 -13.42 6.24 15.56
CA VAL A 590 -14.56 6.17 16.47
C VAL A 590 -14.95 4.73 16.65
N ARG A 591 -14.90 4.23 17.89
CA ARG A 591 -15.29 2.87 18.24
C ARG A 591 -16.34 2.86 19.32
N GLN A 592 -17.22 1.89 19.25
CA GLN A 592 -18.02 1.47 20.38
C GLN A 592 -17.16 0.56 21.26
N LEU A 593 -16.89 0.96 22.50
CA LEU A 593 -15.92 0.28 23.38
C LEU A 593 -16.56 -0.23 24.68
N PRO A 594 -16.02 -1.33 25.26
CA PRO A 594 -16.34 -1.74 26.62
C PRO A 594 -16.15 -0.61 27.63
N LYS A 595 -17.01 -0.53 28.65
CA LYS A 595 -16.93 0.51 29.69
C LYS A 595 -15.66 0.41 30.54
N ASN A 596 -15.15 -0.80 30.74
CA ASN A 596 -13.91 -1.06 31.46
C ASN A 596 -12.71 -0.72 30.57
N ASP A 597 -11.74 0.03 31.09
CA ASP A 597 -10.57 0.48 30.32
C ASP A 597 -9.63 -0.67 29.93
N SER A 598 -9.47 -1.67 30.79
CA SER A 598 -8.63 -2.85 30.50
C SER A 598 -9.21 -3.68 29.37
N ASP A 599 -10.53 -3.83 29.34
CA ASP A 599 -11.23 -4.56 28.28
C ASP A 599 -11.24 -3.79 26.96
N ALA A 600 -11.37 -2.45 27.02
CA ALA A 600 -11.23 -1.61 25.84
C ALA A 600 -9.82 -1.67 25.25
N ILE A 601 -8.78 -1.63 26.08
CA ILE A 601 -7.38 -1.81 25.65
C ILE A 601 -7.19 -3.21 25.04
N GLY A 602 -7.72 -4.25 25.69
CA GLY A 602 -7.65 -5.62 25.18
C GLY A 602 -8.35 -5.78 23.81
N LEU A 603 -9.55 -5.21 23.66
CA LEU A 603 -10.28 -5.21 22.39
C LEU A 603 -9.51 -4.45 21.30
N LEU A 604 -8.98 -3.26 21.59
CA LEU A 604 -8.21 -2.47 20.62
C LEU A 604 -6.87 -3.09 20.24
N THR A 605 -6.28 -3.87 21.14
CA THR A 605 -5.05 -4.64 20.85
C THR A 605 -5.33 -5.74 19.83
N LYS A 606 -6.52 -6.35 19.85
CA LYS A 606 -6.93 -7.41 18.93
C LYS A 606 -7.60 -6.87 17.65
N ALA A 607 -8.49 -5.91 17.80
CA ALA A 607 -9.27 -5.28 16.72
C ALA A 607 -8.69 -3.89 16.38
N GLN A 608 -7.44 -3.87 15.90
CA GLN A 608 -6.74 -2.63 15.58
C GLN A 608 -7.49 -1.78 14.53
N PRO A 609 -7.25 -0.45 14.51
CA PRO A 609 -7.82 0.45 13.50
C PRO A 609 -7.64 0.00 12.04
N VAL A 610 -8.72 0.00 11.25
CA VAL A 610 -8.70 -0.27 9.79
C VAL A 610 -8.76 1.01 8.95
N ALA A 611 -8.35 0.98 7.68
CA ALA A 611 -8.08 2.20 6.88
C ALA A 611 -9.33 3.02 6.63
N ASP A 612 -10.43 2.30 6.43
CA ASP A 612 -11.68 2.85 5.98
C ASP A 612 -12.41 3.61 7.10
N GLU A 613 -12.10 3.33 8.38
CA GLU A 613 -12.69 4.02 9.53
C GLU A 613 -11.92 5.26 10.02
N VAL A 614 -10.67 5.46 9.56
CA VAL A 614 -9.80 6.55 10.04
C VAL A 614 -10.21 7.90 9.44
N PHE A 615 -10.51 8.87 10.32
CA PHE A 615 -10.58 10.29 9.97
C PHE A 615 -9.18 10.91 9.98
N PRO A 616 -8.75 11.58 8.90
CA PRO A 616 -7.48 12.30 8.88
C PRO A 616 -7.46 13.51 9.83
N ILE A 617 -6.41 13.64 10.64
CA ILE A 617 -6.17 14.82 11.48
C ILE A 617 -5.39 15.86 10.66
N GLN A 618 -5.84 17.12 10.67
CA GLN A 618 -5.30 18.19 9.83
C GLN A 618 -4.09 18.93 10.44
N GLY A 619 -3.76 18.68 11.70
CA GLY A 619 -2.59 19.25 12.35
C GLY A 619 -2.70 19.31 13.87
N ARG A 620 -1.58 19.65 14.53
CA ARG A 620 -1.46 19.71 16.01
C ARG A 620 -2.53 20.57 16.70
N GLY A 621 -2.96 21.66 16.05
CA GLY A 621 -4.03 22.51 16.60
C GLY A 621 -5.39 21.79 16.70
N GLN A 622 -5.69 20.83 15.82
CA GLN A 622 -6.92 20.03 15.93
C GLN A 622 -6.83 19.03 17.09
N ILE A 623 -5.63 18.52 17.37
CA ILE A 623 -5.33 17.63 18.50
C ILE A 623 -5.50 18.36 19.83
N ASP A 624 -5.00 19.60 19.91
CA ASP A 624 -5.24 20.47 21.08
C ASP A 624 -6.73 20.68 21.33
N GLU A 625 -7.52 20.90 20.27
CA GLU A 625 -8.97 21.09 20.40
C GLU A 625 -9.68 19.80 20.81
N ILE A 626 -9.23 18.63 20.36
CA ILE A 626 -9.72 17.31 20.83
C ILE A 626 -9.42 17.16 22.33
N GLY A 627 -8.18 17.45 22.76
CA GLY A 627 -7.78 17.40 24.17
C GLY A 627 -8.62 18.34 25.05
N LYS A 628 -8.83 19.60 24.62
CA LYS A 628 -9.71 20.55 25.32
C LYS A 628 -11.15 20.05 25.39
N ARG A 629 -11.68 19.48 24.30
CA ARG A 629 -13.04 18.95 24.26
C ARG A 629 -13.20 17.77 25.22
N TRP A 630 -12.18 16.90 25.30
CA TRP A 630 -12.14 15.81 26.26
C TRP A 630 -12.16 16.34 27.70
N VAL A 631 -11.29 17.30 28.06
CA VAL A 631 -11.28 17.92 29.41
C VAL A 631 -12.66 18.48 29.76
N ASN A 632 -13.29 19.21 28.84
CA ASN A 632 -14.62 19.77 29.06
C ASN A 632 -15.72 18.69 29.20
N SER A 633 -15.54 17.52 28.58
CA SER A 633 -16.49 16.40 28.68
C SER A 633 -16.43 15.66 30.02
N GLN A 634 -15.32 15.80 30.76
CA GLN A 634 -15.18 15.23 32.11
C GLN A 634 -15.90 16.07 33.19
N ASP A 635 -16.20 17.33 32.89
CA ASP A 635 -16.95 18.22 33.77
C ASP A 635 -18.46 17.98 33.62
N GLN A 636 -19.09 17.45 34.67
CA GLN A 636 -20.52 17.14 34.72
C GLN A 636 -21.43 18.37 34.56
N SER A 637 -20.91 19.59 34.68
CA SER A 637 -21.67 20.82 34.45
C SER A 637 -21.85 21.17 32.96
N ASN A 638 -21.06 20.55 32.07
CA ASN A 638 -21.14 20.78 30.62
C ASN A 638 -22.15 19.82 29.97
N SER A 639 -22.84 20.27 28.93
CA SER A 639 -23.80 19.44 28.17
C SER A 639 -23.13 18.48 27.17
N ILE A 640 -21.87 18.11 27.40
CA ILE A 640 -21.05 17.29 26.51
C ILE A 640 -21.01 15.88 27.09
N ALA A 641 -21.38 14.87 26.30
CA ALA A 641 -21.26 13.48 26.74
C ALA A 641 -19.78 13.13 27.02
N PRO A 642 -19.47 12.50 28.17
CA PRO A 642 -18.11 12.06 28.46
C PRO A 642 -17.66 10.99 27.47
N PHE A 643 -16.38 11.03 27.11
CA PHE A 643 -15.72 10.04 26.25
C PHE A 643 -14.26 9.86 26.69
N ARG A 644 -13.62 8.79 26.24
CA ARG A 644 -12.21 8.45 26.49
C ARG A 644 -11.40 8.59 25.20
N VAL A 645 -10.08 8.68 25.36
CA VAL A 645 -9.11 8.74 24.26
C VAL A 645 -8.07 7.65 24.48
N PHE A 646 -7.90 6.78 23.49
CA PHE A 646 -6.85 5.76 23.43
C PHE A 646 -5.89 6.10 22.28
N ILE A 647 -4.61 5.79 22.43
CA ILE A 647 -3.56 5.97 21.42
C ILE A 647 -3.10 4.58 21.02
N VAL A 648 -3.28 4.23 19.74
CA VAL A 648 -2.75 3.01 19.14
C VAL A 648 -1.46 3.36 18.41
N ARG A 649 -0.34 2.74 18.82
CA ARG A 649 0.99 3.02 18.28
C ARG A 649 1.17 2.41 16.89
N ALA A 650 1.90 3.11 16.02
CA ALA A 650 2.18 2.64 14.67
C ALA A 650 3.30 1.57 14.57
N ASP A 651 4.15 1.45 15.60
CA ASP A 651 5.25 0.50 15.67
C ASP A 651 4.80 -0.78 16.40
N GLU A 652 4.80 -1.91 15.69
CA GLU A 652 4.30 -3.21 16.17
C GLU A 652 5.19 -3.86 17.25
N GLN A 653 6.39 -3.33 17.54
CA GLN A 653 7.39 -4.01 18.38
C GLN A 653 7.49 -3.55 19.84
N GLN A 654 6.44 -2.98 20.46
CA GLN A 654 6.49 -2.59 21.87
C GLN A 654 5.40 -3.22 22.74
N ASP A 655 5.75 -3.55 24.00
CA ASP A 655 4.88 -3.98 25.11
C ASP A 655 3.72 -2.98 25.45
N MET A 656 3.53 -1.93 24.66
CA MET A 656 2.59 -0.80 24.88
C MET A 656 1.88 -0.37 23.57
N ALA A 657 1.36 -1.33 22.79
CA ALA A 657 0.69 -1.07 21.51
C ALA A 657 -0.54 -0.15 21.62
N VAL A 658 -1.24 -0.15 22.76
CA VAL A 658 -2.42 0.70 23.03
C VAL A 658 -2.30 1.35 24.41
N ILE A 659 -2.43 2.68 24.46
CA ILE A 659 -2.28 3.49 25.67
C ILE A 659 -3.52 4.35 25.88
N GLN A 660 -4.12 4.33 27.07
CA GLN A 660 -5.16 5.28 27.41
C GLN A 660 -4.54 6.63 27.80
N TRP A 661 -4.94 7.71 27.14
CA TRP A 661 -4.48 9.05 27.50
C TRP A 661 -5.28 9.58 28.70
N ARG A 662 -4.58 10.00 29.76
CA ARG A 662 -5.16 10.46 31.04
C ARG A 662 -4.86 11.92 31.36
N ASN A 663 -4.36 12.70 30.38
CA ASN A 663 -4.02 14.11 30.53
C ASN A 663 -2.96 14.40 31.61
N GLU A 664 -1.98 13.49 31.77
CA GLU A 664 -0.77 13.73 32.58
C GLU A 664 0.18 14.70 31.86
N GLU A 665 0.24 14.60 30.53
CA GLU A 665 0.89 15.52 29.60
C GLU A 665 -0.09 15.92 28.50
N SER A 666 0.24 16.96 27.72
CA SER A 666 -0.65 17.40 26.63
C SER A 666 -0.81 16.28 25.59
N LEU A 667 -1.99 16.18 24.97
CA LEU A 667 -2.24 15.15 23.96
C LEU A 667 -1.25 15.25 22.78
N ASN A 668 -0.80 16.47 22.45
CA ASN A 668 0.21 16.70 21.42
C ASN A 668 1.59 16.16 21.78
N ASP A 669 1.95 16.13 23.07
CA ASP A 669 3.24 15.59 23.52
C ASP A 669 3.21 14.07 23.65
N SER A 670 2.02 13.48 23.83
CA SER A 670 1.82 12.03 24.00
C SER A 670 1.81 11.22 22.69
N ILE A 671 1.71 11.87 21.53
CA ILE A 671 1.53 11.24 20.21
C ILE A 671 2.81 11.28 19.36
N HIS A 672 3.00 10.24 18.54
CA HIS A 672 4.05 10.16 17.54
C HIS A 672 3.47 10.10 16.13
N PRO A 673 4.24 10.49 15.09
CA PRO A 673 3.78 10.37 13.71
C PRO A 673 3.34 8.93 13.37
N GLY A 674 2.14 8.78 12.83
CA GLY A 674 1.55 7.48 12.46
C GLY A 674 0.58 6.91 13.49
N ASP A 675 0.61 7.37 14.75
CA ASP A 675 -0.31 6.91 15.78
C ASP A 675 -1.78 7.21 15.44
N THR A 676 -2.67 6.32 15.84
CA THR A 676 -4.12 6.51 15.68
C THR A 676 -4.79 6.75 17.02
N LEU A 677 -5.51 7.86 17.14
CA LEU A 677 -6.36 8.16 18.27
C LEU A 677 -7.67 7.40 18.13
N VAL A 678 -8.11 6.67 19.15
CA VAL A 678 -9.42 6.03 19.19
C VAL A 678 -10.27 6.67 20.28
N VAL A 679 -11.48 7.10 19.92
CA VAL A 679 -12.45 7.72 20.84
C VAL A 679 -13.75 6.93 20.88
N ASP A 680 -14.48 7.04 22.00
CA ASP A 680 -15.81 6.43 22.12
C ASP A 680 -16.80 7.07 21.10
N ASP A 681 -17.80 6.30 20.66
CA ASP A 681 -18.88 6.71 19.75
C ASP A 681 -19.77 7.85 20.27
N THR A 682 -19.72 8.12 21.58
CA THR A 682 -20.35 9.28 22.22
C THR A 682 -19.61 10.60 21.97
N ALA A 683 -18.39 10.57 21.43
CA ALA A 683 -17.56 11.75 21.24
C ALA A 683 -18.19 12.74 20.26
N THR A 684 -18.49 13.96 20.73
CA THR A 684 -19.09 15.03 19.91
C THR A 684 -18.04 15.86 19.19
N LEU A 685 -17.33 15.23 18.25
CA LEU A 685 -16.16 15.78 17.57
C LEU A 685 -16.35 16.01 16.07
N PHE A 686 -17.55 15.88 15.51
CA PHE A 686 -17.74 15.76 14.06
C PHE A 686 -18.69 16.80 13.43
N ASP A 687 -18.58 16.97 12.11
CA ASP A 687 -19.53 17.69 11.25
C ASP A 687 -20.17 16.67 10.28
N ARG A 688 -21.48 16.45 10.37
CA ARG A 688 -22.20 15.47 9.53
C ARG A 688 -22.40 15.91 8.08
N ASP A 689 -22.44 17.21 7.78
CA ASP A 689 -22.64 17.69 6.40
C ASP A 689 -21.35 17.52 5.57
N LEU A 690 -20.19 17.62 6.24
CA LEU A 690 -18.87 17.47 5.63
C LEU A 690 -18.18 16.13 5.93
N HIS A 691 -18.69 15.32 6.86
CA HIS A 691 -18.10 14.05 7.30
C HIS A 691 -16.64 14.17 7.79
N ILE A 692 -16.35 15.18 8.62
CA ILE A 692 -14.99 15.48 9.10
C ILE A 692 -14.91 15.60 10.63
N ILE A 693 -13.69 15.59 11.16
CA ILE A 693 -13.42 16.00 12.54
C ILE A 693 -13.58 17.53 12.65
N ALA A 694 -14.54 17.95 13.45
CA ALA A 694 -14.82 19.33 13.79
C ALA A 694 -15.20 19.43 15.29
N PRO A 695 -14.21 19.54 16.19
CA PRO A 695 -14.46 19.56 17.64
C PRO A 695 -15.36 20.71 18.12
N LYS A 696 -15.57 21.72 17.27
CA LYS A 696 -16.40 22.89 17.52
C LYS A 696 -17.89 22.70 17.16
N THR A 697 -18.26 21.72 16.35
CA THR A 697 -19.63 21.55 15.81
C THR A 697 -20.49 20.51 16.54
N ALA A 698 -19.96 19.85 17.57
CA ALA A 698 -20.70 19.12 18.61
C ALA A 698 -21.65 17.99 18.15
N GLN A 699 -21.30 17.20 17.12
CA GLN A 699 -22.06 16.01 16.73
C GLN A 699 -21.24 14.73 16.91
N SER A 700 -21.91 13.62 17.21
CA SER A 700 -21.32 12.26 17.19
C SER A 700 -21.52 11.59 15.84
N THR A 701 -20.70 10.58 15.58
CA THR A 701 -20.74 9.70 14.41
C THR A 701 -20.72 8.24 14.85
N ASN A 702 -21.07 7.32 13.96
CA ASN A 702 -21.18 5.89 14.26
C ASN A 702 -19.83 5.17 14.13
N ASP A 703 -19.65 4.12 14.93
CA ASP A 703 -18.65 3.08 14.69
C ASP A 703 -18.96 2.35 13.37
N VAL A 704 -17.94 2.17 12.54
CA VAL A 704 -18.04 1.55 11.21
C VAL A 704 -17.05 0.40 11.04
N TYR A 705 -16.40 -0.08 12.10
CA TYR A 705 -15.39 -1.12 12.01
C TYR A 705 -15.86 -2.36 11.24
N ASN A 706 -17.02 -2.92 11.63
CA ASN A 706 -17.61 -4.08 10.97
C ASN A 706 -18.04 -3.81 9.51
N LEU A 707 -18.14 -2.55 9.10
CA LEU A 707 -18.47 -2.12 7.73
C LEU A 707 -17.24 -1.94 6.86
N CYS A 708 -16.06 -1.90 7.49
CA CYS A 708 -14.79 -1.53 6.88
C CYS A 708 -13.86 -2.72 6.66
N GLN A 709 -14.17 -3.90 7.20
CA GLN A 709 -13.34 -5.10 7.06
C GLN A 709 -14.19 -6.37 6.96
N SER A 710 -13.66 -7.40 6.30
CA SER A 710 -14.37 -8.65 5.98
C SER A 710 -13.83 -9.88 6.73
N ARG A 711 -12.80 -9.71 7.56
CA ARG A 711 -11.99 -10.82 8.13
C ARG A 711 -12.09 -10.96 9.64
N GLY A 712 -12.68 -10.01 10.31
CA GLY A 712 -13.08 -10.08 11.70
C GLY A 712 -14.46 -9.49 11.93
N VAL A 713 -14.98 -9.60 13.14
CA VAL A 713 -16.24 -8.97 13.53
C VAL A 713 -16.21 -8.70 15.02
N ILE A 714 -16.67 -7.51 15.41
CA ILE A 714 -16.96 -7.17 16.80
C ILE A 714 -18.46 -7.35 17.00
N LEU A 715 -18.84 -8.31 17.82
CA LEU A 715 -20.23 -8.54 18.20
C LEU A 715 -20.47 -7.91 19.57
N SER A 716 -21.37 -6.92 19.59
CA SER A 716 -21.87 -6.27 20.79
C SER A 716 -23.39 -6.37 20.86
N GLN A 717 -23.97 -6.19 22.05
CA GLN A 717 -25.42 -6.20 22.24
C GLN A 717 -26.16 -5.16 21.38
N GLN A 718 -25.54 -4.03 21.04
CA GLN A 718 -26.18 -3.01 20.20
C GLN A 718 -26.12 -3.33 18.70
N VAL A 719 -25.12 -4.11 18.27
CA VAL A 719 -25.00 -4.60 16.88
C VAL A 719 -26.04 -5.67 16.57
N LEU A 720 -26.43 -6.46 17.59
CA LEU A 720 -27.44 -7.48 17.52
C LEU A 720 -28.83 -6.89 17.82
N ASP A 721 -29.44 -6.32 16.80
CA ASP A 721 -30.79 -5.79 16.86
C ASP A 721 -31.79 -6.97 16.93
N LEU A 722 -32.07 -7.50 18.14
CA LEU A 722 -33.21 -8.34 18.57
C LEU A 722 -32.93 -9.05 19.93
N GLN A 723 -33.95 -9.18 20.80
CA GLN A 723 -33.86 -9.90 22.09
C GLN A 723 -33.47 -11.39 21.93
N GLU A 724 -33.77 -12.02 20.78
CA GLU A 724 -33.38 -13.41 20.50
C GLU A 724 -31.87 -13.56 20.24
N GLN A 725 -31.24 -12.63 19.51
CA GLN A 725 -29.81 -12.71 19.17
C GLN A 725 -28.92 -12.44 20.39
N ASN A 726 -29.38 -11.61 21.33
CA ASN A 726 -28.67 -11.31 22.58
C ASN A 726 -28.57 -12.55 23.50
N ARG A 727 -29.64 -13.35 23.60
CA ARG A 727 -29.60 -14.63 24.35
C ARG A 727 -28.59 -15.60 23.76
N VAL A 728 -28.47 -15.64 22.43
CA VAL A 728 -27.56 -16.55 21.75
C VAL A 728 -26.10 -16.11 21.90
N LEU A 729 -25.79 -14.81 21.78
CA LEU A 729 -24.43 -14.30 22.05
C LEU A 729 -24.01 -14.61 23.50
N THR A 730 -24.91 -14.38 24.46
CA THR A 730 -24.67 -14.67 25.87
C THR A 730 -24.42 -16.16 26.11
N SER A 731 -25.28 -17.03 25.57
CA SER A 731 -25.13 -18.49 25.65
C SER A 731 -23.84 -18.99 25.00
N ALA A 732 -23.47 -18.46 23.83
CA ALA A 732 -22.25 -18.85 23.15
C ALA A 732 -21.00 -18.50 23.99
N ILE A 733 -20.98 -17.31 24.60
CA ILE A 733 -19.88 -16.86 25.47
C ILE A 733 -19.80 -17.69 26.75
N GLU A 734 -20.94 -18.07 27.35
CA GLU A 734 -20.99 -18.98 28.50
C GLU A 734 -20.44 -20.37 28.15
N ASP A 735 -20.82 -20.94 27.01
CA ASP A 735 -20.30 -22.23 26.52
C ASP A 735 -18.79 -22.19 26.24
N LEU A 736 -18.32 -21.13 25.57
CA LEU A 736 -16.90 -20.83 25.33
C LEU A 736 -16.10 -20.84 26.65
N ARG A 737 -16.63 -20.17 27.67
CA ARG A 737 -15.99 -20.03 28.98
C ARG A 737 -15.90 -21.35 29.75
N GLU A 738 -16.98 -22.14 29.77
CA GLU A 738 -16.98 -23.45 30.44
C GLU A 738 -15.96 -24.41 29.84
N ASN A 739 -15.74 -24.35 28.52
CA ASN A 739 -14.77 -25.20 27.85
C ASN A 739 -13.33 -24.77 28.16
N LEU A 740 -13.03 -23.47 28.15
CA LEU A 740 -11.72 -22.93 28.55
C LEU A 740 -11.35 -23.25 30.01
N GLN A 741 -12.33 -23.26 30.92
CA GLN A 741 -12.09 -23.62 32.33
C GLN A 741 -11.72 -25.11 32.50
N ARG A 742 -12.37 -26.02 31.76
CA ARG A 742 -12.05 -27.46 31.82
C ARG A 742 -10.61 -27.76 31.36
N ASP A 743 -10.10 -27.05 30.37
CA ASP A 743 -8.72 -27.21 29.91
C ASP A 743 -7.72 -26.75 30.98
N SER A 744 -8.02 -25.66 31.69
CA SER A 744 -7.17 -25.16 32.77
C SER A 744 -7.11 -26.08 34.01
N GLU A 745 -8.24 -26.65 34.43
CA GLU A 745 -8.32 -27.54 35.59
C GLU A 745 -7.69 -28.92 35.33
N SER A 746 -7.69 -29.37 34.06
CA SER A 746 -7.02 -30.61 33.65
C SER A 746 -5.49 -30.57 33.84
N SER A 747 -4.89 -29.38 33.87
CA SER A 747 -3.44 -29.17 34.01
C SER A 747 -2.94 -29.14 35.46
N ALA A 748 -3.82 -28.92 36.44
CA ALA A 748 -3.43 -28.63 37.83
C ALA A 748 -3.68 -29.79 38.81
N GLY A 749 -4.27 -30.90 38.39
CA GLY A 749 -4.58 -32.00 39.30
C GLY A 749 -4.87 -33.36 38.66
N ALA A 750 -3.83 -34.07 38.20
CA ALA A 750 -3.93 -35.52 37.96
C ALA A 750 -2.55 -36.22 37.93
N ASN A 751 -2.47 -37.39 38.58
CA ASN A 751 -1.29 -38.27 38.68
C ASN A 751 -0.49 -38.45 37.38
N GLU A 752 0.84 -38.27 37.47
CA GLU A 752 1.83 -38.42 36.37
C GLU A 752 1.77 -39.77 35.63
N ALA A 753 1.26 -40.83 36.25
CA ALA A 753 1.18 -42.16 35.65
C ALA A 753 -0.02 -42.36 34.69
N GLN A 754 -1.10 -41.58 34.83
CA GLN A 754 -2.26 -41.64 33.92
C GLN A 754 -2.13 -40.69 32.72
N HIS A 755 -1.32 -39.62 32.85
CA HIS A 755 -1.06 -38.68 31.75
C HIS A 755 -0.29 -39.34 30.58
N LYS A 756 0.67 -40.22 30.87
CA LYS A 756 1.48 -40.88 29.84
C LYS A 756 0.70 -41.85 28.94
N ALA A 757 -0.40 -42.43 29.44
CA ALA A 757 -1.24 -43.36 28.70
C ALA A 757 -2.41 -42.68 27.96
N LYS A 758 -2.75 -41.44 28.32
CA LYS A 758 -3.81 -40.64 27.66
C LYS A 758 -3.25 -39.70 26.58
N MET A 759 -2.00 -39.25 26.71
CA MET A 759 -1.29 -38.45 25.69
C MET A 759 -0.99 -39.21 24.39
N ASP A 760 -1.12 -40.54 24.37
CA ASP A 760 -0.94 -41.35 23.16
C ASP A 760 -2.20 -41.41 22.25
N ASN A 761 -3.35 -40.87 22.69
CA ASN A 761 -4.61 -41.10 21.96
C ASN A 761 -5.63 -39.95 21.93
N THR A 762 -5.29 -38.75 22.38
CA THR A 762 -6.14 -37.57 22.15
C THR A 762 -5.27 -36.42 21.66
N ASP A 763 -5.54 -36.00 20.43
CA ASP A 763 -5.11 -34.74 19.85
C ASP A 763 -5.44 -33.61 20.85
N ASP A 764 -4.44 -33.12 21.57
CA ASP A 764 -4.51 -31.84 22.28
C ASP A 764 -4.50 -30.73 21.21
N ALA A 765 -5.64 -30.58 20.53
CA ALA A 765 -5.97 -29.48 19.66
C ALA A 765 -6.16 -28.21 20.51
N GLU A 766 -5.62 -27.08 20.06
CA GLU A 766 -6.25 -25.82 20.45
C GLU A 766 -7.68 -25.85 19.90
N PRO A 767 -8.70 -25.54 20.72
CA PRO A 767 -10.08 -25.73 20.30
C PRO A 767 -10.42 -24.74 19.17
N MET A 768 -10.87 -25.28 18.05
CA MET A 768 -11.42 -24.50 16.95
C MET A 768 -12.73 -23.86 17.40
N MET A 769 -13.14 -22.71 16.87
CA MET A 769 -14.49 -22.15 17.12
C MET A 769 -15.62 -23.19 16.95
N LEU A 770 -15.40 -24.15 16.06
CA LEU A 770 -16.26 -25.32 15.82
C LEU A 770 -16.37 -26.25 17.05
N ASP A 771 -15.29 -26.42 17.82
CA ASP A 771 -15.21 -27.25 19.03
C ASP A 771 -15.60 -26.51 20.33
N LEU A 772 -15.55 -25.17 20.35
CA LEU A 772 -15.89 -24.36 21.53
C LEU A 772 -17.38 -24.19 21.77
N ILE A 773 -18.22 -24.33 20.75
CA ILE A 773 -19.68 -24.23 20.87
C ILE A 773 -20.27 -25.63 20.81
N LYS A 774 -20.81 -26.10 21.95
CA LYS A 774 -21.33 -27.47 22.12
C LYS A 774 -22.59 -27.74 21.29
N ASP A 775 -23.34 -26.70 20.95
CA ASP A 775 -24.64 -26.78 20.30
C ASP A 775 -24.54 -26.37 18.82
N ASP A 776 -24.92 -27.28 17.93
CA ASP A 776 -25.04 -27.02 16.49
C ASP A 776 -25.97 -25.84 16.21
N HIS A 777 -26.97 -25.58 17.07
CA HIS A 777 -27.84 -24.42 16.93
C HIS A 777 -27.12 -23.11 17.25
N ALA A 778 -26.41 -23.00 18.37
CA ALA A 778 -25.60 -21.82 18.68
C ALA A 778 -24.50 -21.57 17.64
N ARG A 779 -23.87 -22.64 17.13
CA ARG A 779 -22.90 -22.56 16.03
C ARG A 779 -23.52 -22.02 14.74
N ASN A 780 -24.66 -22.59 14.32
CA ASN A 780 -25.38 -22.14 13.12
C ASN A 780 -25.91 -20.70 13.28
N VAL A 781 -26.32 -20.30 14.48
CA VAL A 781 -26.74 -18.93 14.76
C VAL A 781 -25.56 -17.97 14.74
N LEU A 782 -24.40 -18.32 15.28
CA LEU A 782 -23.20 -17.46 15.23
C LEU A 782 -22.70 -17.30 13.78
N VAL A 783 -22.65 -18.39 13.03
CA VAL A 783 -22.39 -18.43 11.58
C VAL A 783 -23.39 -17.55 10.82
N ARG A 784 -24.68 -17.66 11.14
CA ARG A 784 -25.74 -16.84 10.56
C ARG A 784 -25.63 -15.37 10.95
N ILE A 785 -25.29 -15.05 12.19
CA ILE A 785 -25.05 -13.67 12.67
C ILE A 785 -23.88 -13.06 11.91
N ILE A 786 -22.75 -13.78 11.79
CA ILE A 786 -21.59 -13.35 11.00
C ILE A 786 -22.01 -13.13 9.53
N SER A 787 -22.78 -14.06 8.95
CA SER A 787 -23.28 -13.94 7.57
C SER A 787 -24.27 -12.79 7.37
N GLU A 788 -25.21 -12.57 8.28
CA GLU A 788 -26.23 -11.51 8.21
C GLU A 788 -25.62 -10.13 8.45
N THR A 789 -24.65 -10.04 9.36
CA THR A 789 -23.81 -8.86 9.61
C THR A 789 -23.04 -8.53 8.33
N ASN A 790 -22.32 -9.48 7.74
CA ASN A 790 -21.60 -9.25 6.48
C ASN A 790 -22.54 -8.91 5.29
N ASN A 791 -23.78 -9.43 5.27
CA ASN A 791 -24.79 -9.13 4.24
C ASN A 791 -25.42 -7.74 4.38
N ARG A 792 -25.67 -7.26 5.60
CA ARG A 792 -26.20 -5.91 5.85
C ARG A 792 -25.21 -4.81 5.50
N PHE A 793 -23.92 -5.13 5.42
CA PHE A 793 -22.83 -4.15 5.45
C PHE A 793 -21.96 -4.11 4.20
N GLY A 794 -22.45 -4.66 3.08
CA GLY A 794 -21.91 -4.36 1.75
C GLY A 794 -20.74 -5.23 1.28
N CYS A 795 -20.48 -6.37 1.91
CA CYS A 795 -19.56 -7.37 1.34
C CYS A 795 -20.04 -7.79 -0.06
N THR A 796 -19.11 -7.99 -0.99
CA THR A 796 -19.46 -8.49 -2.32
C THR A 796 -19.98 -9.93 -2.20
N PRO A 797 -20.96 -10.36 -3.02
CA PRO A 797 -21.41 -11.74 -3.05
C PRO A 797 -20.27 -12.75 -3.32
N GLN A 798 -19.21 -12.31 -3.99
CA GLN A 798 -18.06 -13.11 -4.39
C GLN A 798 -17.09 -13.36 -3.23
N ASP A 799 -16.84 -12.36 -2.38
CA ASP A 799 -16.06 -12.53 -1.14
C ASP A 799 -16.78 -13.46 -0.17
N GLN A 800 -18.10 -13.31 -0.07
CA GLN A 800 -18.95 -14.20 0.72
C GLN A 800 -18.96 -15.61 0.16
N GLN A 801 -19.07 -15.75 -1.16
CA GLN A 801 -19.07 -17.06 -1.81
C GLN A 801 -17.71 -17.74 -1.71
N THR A 802 -16.59 -17.00 -1.76
CA THR A 802 -15.24 -17.53 -1.54
C THR A 802 -15.04 -17.96 -0.08
N PHE A 803 -15.45 -17.11 0.85
CA PHE A 803 -15.46 -17.40 2.29
C PHE A 803 -16.27 -18.67 2.61
N TRP A 804 -17.48 -18.79 2.05
CA TRP A 804 -18.35 -19.94 2.29
C TRP A 804 -18.06 -21.16 1.43
N GLN A 805 -17.45 -21.03 0.24
CA GLN A 805 -16.99 -22.20 -0.54
C GLN A 805 -15.76 -22.85 0.11
N GLN A 806 -14.89 -22.04 0.74
CA GLN A 806 -13.82 -22.58 1.59
C GLN A 806 -14.36 -23.25 2.85
N TYR A 807 -15.51 -22.79 3.36
CA TYR A 807 -16.15 -23.32 4.58
C TYR A 807 -17.09 -24.51 4.34
N ASN A 808 -17.83 -24.54 3.22
CA ASN A 808 -18.87 -25.52 2.89
C ASN A 808 -18.42 -26.58 1.87
N ALA A 809 -17.13 -26.64 1.49
CA ALA A 809 -16.64 -27.79 0.75
C ALA A 809 -16.76 -29.02 1.66
N ASP A 810 -17.65 -29.96 1.30
CA ASP A 810 -18.11 -31.15 2.03
C ASP A 810 -17.02 -32.18 2.43
N SER A 811 -15.76 -31.76 2.54
CA SER A 811 -14.60 -32.54 2.97
C SER A 811 -13.63 -31.76 3.88
N VAL A 812 -13.97 -30.52 4.28
CA VAL A 812 -13.11 -29.68 5.13
C VAL A 812 -13.65 -29.66 6.56
N HIS A 813 -13.39 -30.75 7.29
CA HIS A 813 -13.25 -30.66 8.75
C HIS A 813 -11.90 -30.03 9.15
N ASP A 814 -11.06 -29.66 8.17
CA ASP A 814 -9.77 -29.01 8.37
C ASP A 814 -9.90 -27.48 8.46
N VAL A 815 -10.14 -27.04 9.70
CA VAL A 815 -9.62 -25.82 10.33
C VAL A 815 -9.34 -24.61 9.42
N VAL A 816 -10.31 -23.70 9.30
CA VAL A 816 -9.96 -22.28 9.16
C VAL A 816 -9.56 -21.82 10.56
N PRO A 817 -8.29 -21.47 10.83
CA PRO A 817 -7.91 -21.06 12.17
C PRO A 817 -8.51 -19.66 12.43
N VAL A 818 -9.27 -19.54 13.52
CA VAL A 818 -9.97 -18.33 13.92
C VAL A 818 -9.48 -17.95 15.31
N GLU A 819 -9.06 -16.71 15.49
CA GLU A 819 -8.75 -16.14 16.79
C GLU A 819 -10.02 -15.48 17.32
N TYR A 820 -10.29 -15.65 18.61
CA TYR A 820 -11.41 -15.01 19.26
C TYR A 820 -10.97 -14.44 20.61
N ALA A 821 -11.63 -13.36 21.02
CA ALA A 821 -11.41 -12.74 22.31
C ALA A 821 -12.76 -12.32 22.92
N ILE A 822 -12.93 -12.56 24.22
CA ILE A 822 -14.15 -12.26 24.97
C ILE A 822 -13.83 -11.16 25.98
N PHE A 823 -14.73 -10.19 26.08
CA PHE A 823 -14.61 -9.08 27.04
C PHE A 823 -15.95 -8.88 27.78
N PRO A 824 -15.97 -8.68 29.12
CA PRO A 824 -14.81 -8.58 30.01
C PRO A 824 -14.05 -9.90 30.22
N ALA A 825 -12.73 -9.81 30.43
CA ALA A 825 -11.88 -11.00 30.64
C ALA A 825 -12.10 -11.68 32.02
N VAL A 826 -12.78 -11.01 32.96
CA VAL A 826 -13.10 -11.48 34.31
C VAL A 826 -14.62 -11.67 34.44
N THR A 827 -15.06 -12.49 35.40
CA THR A 827 -16.46 -12.88 35.68
C THR A 827 -17.49 -11.84 35.23
N LEU A 828 -18.40 -12.27 34.33
CA LEU A 828 -19.64 -11.55 34.04
C LEU A 828 -20.41 -11.36 35.36
N ASP A 829 -20.24 -10.22 36.01
CA ASP A 829 -21.18 -9.81 37.04
C ASP A 829 -22.53 -9.56 36.35
N TYR A 830 -23.63 -9.89 37.03
CA TYR A 830 -25.00 -9.68 36.55
C TYR A 830 -25.22 -8.17 36.29
N GLY A 831 -24.86 -7.68 35.11
CA GLY A 831 -24.97 -6.26 34.75
C GLY A 831 -24.11 -5.79 33.57
N ASP A 832 -23.01 -6.46 33.24
CA ASP A 832 -22.14 -6.06 32.13
C ASP A 832 -22.48 -6.80 30.83
N ASN A 833 -22.59 -6.03 29.74
CA ASN A 833 -22.97 -6.55 28.43
C ASN A 833 -21.78 -7.29 27.80
N PRO A 834 -21.97 -8.50 27.25
CA PRO A 834 -20.88 -9.28 26.70
C PRO A 834 -20.41 -8.77 25.32
N TRP A 835 -19.10 -8.89 25.07
CA TRP A 835 -18.45 -8.56 23.81
C TRP A 835 -17.67 -9.77 23.30
N LEU A 836 -17.77 -10.03 21.99
CA LEU A 836 -17.03 -11.09 21.31
C LEU A 836 -16.34 -10.52 20.07
N PHE A 837 -15.02 -10.63 20.02
CA PHE A 837 -14.24 -10.40 18.81
C PHE A 837 -13.90 -11.75 18.18
N VAL A 838 -14.09 -11.86 16.87
CA VAL A 838 -13.75 -13.04 16.07
C VAL A 838 -12.94 -12.58 14.87
N GLN A 839 -11.80 -13.19 14.58
CA GLN A 839 -10.94 -12.84 13.45
C GLN A 839 -10.33 -14.08 12.79
N LEU A 840 -10.22 -14.07 11.47
CA LEU A 840 -9.48 -15.08 10.74
C LEU A 840 -7.97 -14.93 11.00
N THR A 841 -7.32 -15.98 11.48
CA THR A 841 -5.86 -15.97 11.81
C THR A 841 -4.94 -15.93 10.59
N THR A 842 -5.47 -15.81 9.38
CA THR A 842 -4.63 -15.73 8.19
C THR A 842 -3.74 -14.49 8.16
N ASP A 843 -4.06 -13.47 8.96
CA ASP A 843 -3.48 -12.12 8.82
C ASP A 843 -2.70 -11.61 10.03
N ALA A 844 -2.73 -12.28 11.18
CA ALA A 844 -2.00 -11.80 12.36
C ALA A 844 -0.45 -11.90 12.21
N ILE A 845 0.07 -12.20 11.00
CA ILE A 845 1.40 -12.78 10.84
C ILE A 845 2.04 -12.40 9.48
N ALA A 846 3.07 -11.55 9.49
CA ALA A 846 3.92 -11.36 8.31
C ALA A 846 5.40 -11.00 8.53
N ASP A 847 5.84 -10.62 9.73
CA ASP A 847 7.21 -10.14 9.92
C ASP A 847 7.95 -10.74 11.14
N GLY A 848 7.34 -11.71 11.84
CA GLY A 848 7.98 -12.42 12.95
C GLY A 848 8.75 -13.66 12.51
N GLU A 849 10.05 -13.70 12.77
CA GLU A 849 10.96 -14.81 12.43
C GLU A 849 10.52 -16.16 13.01
N ALA A 850 10.02 -16.15 14.26
CA ALA A 850 9.49 -17.35 14.92
C ALA A 850 8.43 -18.04 14.04
N LEU A 851 7.59 -17.27 13.33
CA LEU A 851 6.49 -17.84 12.56
C LEU A 851 6.92 -18.44 11.21
N GLN A 852 8.07 -18.04 10.64
CA GLN A 852 8.65 -18.71 9.47
C GLN A 852 9.14 -20.12 9.80
N GLU A 853 9.64 -20.31 11.02
CA GLU A 853 10.08 -21.59 11.57
C GLU A 853 8.91 -22.50 12.03
N ILE A 854 7.74 -21.91 12.35
CA ILE A 854 6.54 -22.57 12.90
C ILE A 854 5.46 -22.96 11.84
N ARG A 855 5.44 -22.37 10.64
CA ARG A 855 4.34 -22.54 9.65
C ARG A 855 4.14 -24.00 9.18
N SER A 856 2.88 -24.47 9.19
CA SER A 856 2.45 -25.76 8.60
C SER A 856 2.00 -25.59 7.14
N PRO A 857 2.26 -26.56 6.23
CA PRO A 857 1.72 -26.53 4.87
C PRO A 857 0.19 -26.55 4.89
N ARG A 858 -0.45 -25.64 4.13
CA ARG A 858 -1.92 -25.59 4.00
C ARG A 858 -2.51 -26.63 3.05
N ARG A 859 -1.70 -27.46 2.38
CA ARG A 859 -2.24 -28.32 1.30
C ARG A 859 -1.82 -29.77 1.26
N HIS A 860 -0.76 -30.24 1.92
CA HIS A 860 -0.35 -31.65 1.80
C HIS A 860 -0.06 -32.26 3.18
N GLY A 861 -0.73 -33.39 3.47
CA GLY A 861 -0.74 -34.01 4.79
C GLY A 861 0.63 -34.43 5.33
N LYS A 862 0.73 -34.46 6.67
CA LYS A 862 1.66 -35.22 7.54
C LYS A 862 3.17 -35.33 7.19
N SER A 863 3.73 -34.62 6.20
CA SER A 863 5.15 -34.76 5.83
C SER A 863 6.04 -33.74 6.55
N LEU A 864 7.16 -34.21 7.08
CA LEU A 864 8.25 -33.37 7.58
C LEU A 864 8.92 -32.64 6.41
N VAL A 865 9.39 -31.41 6.64
CA VAL A 865 10.19 -30.65 5.69
C VAL A 865 11.66 -30.82 6.06
N TYR A 866 12.39 -31.55 5.24
CA TYR A 866 13.83 -31.74 5.42
C TYR A 866 14.61 -30.59 4.80
N LEU A 867 15.77 -30.28 5.37
CA LEU A 867 16.62 -29.18 4.94
C LEU A 867 17.49 -29.57 3.72
N ASN A 868 18.22 -30.68 3.84
CA ASN A 868 19.37 -31.04 3.01
C ASN A 868 19.14 -32.27 2.11
N THR A 869 17.89 -32.68 1.86
CA THR A 869 17.56 -33.77 0.94
C THR A 869 17.41 -33.26 -0.50
N SER A 870 17.35 -34.15 -1.49
CA SER A 870 17.17 -33.79 -2.91
C SER A 870 15.86 -33.05 -3.21
N ASP A 871 14.87 -33.24 -2.34
CA ASP A 871 13.55 -32.58 -2.29
C ASP A 871 13.44 -31.64 -1.08
N GLY A 872 14.55 -31.33 -0.42
CA GLY A 872 14.60 -30.51 0.78
C GLY A 872 14.47 -29.01 0.50
N HIS A 873 14.27 -28.26 1.57
CA HIS A 873 14.02 -26.82 1.54
C HIS A 873 15.11 -26.05 0.77
N GLN A 874 16.39 -26.23 1.12
CA GLN A 874 17.49 -25.51 0.48
C GLN A 874 17.58 -25.76 -1.03
N GLN A 875 17.34 -27.00 -1.46
CA GLN A 875 17.33 -27.37 -2.88
C GLN A 875 16.14 -26.77 -3.62
N SER A 876 14.98 -26.68 -2.96
CA SER A 876 13.76 -26.08 -3.52
C SER A 876 13.89 -24.56 -3.63
N VAL A 877 14.50 -23.89 -2.64
CA VAL A 877 14.85 -22.46 -2.68
C VAL A 877 15.83 -22.17 -3.82
N ALA A 878 16.89 -22.97 -3.96
CA ALA A 878 17.84 -22.82 -5.06
C ALA A 878 17.18 -22.98 -6.44
N GLN A 879 16.32 -23.98 -6.62
CA GLN A 879 15.58 -24.17 -7.88
C GLN A 879 14.65 -23.01 -8.20
N ARG A 880 14.01 -22.41 -7.18
CA ARG A 880 13.17 -21.23 -7.39
C ARG A 880 13.99 -20.00 -7.75
N ALA A 881 15.08 -19.75 -7.04
CA ALA A 881 16.00 -18.66 -7.37
C ALA A 881 16.56 -18.83 -8.80
N GLU A 882 16.96 -20.04 -9.20
CA GLU A 882 17.42 -20.34 -10.58
C GLU A 882 16.36 -19.96 -11.63
N ARG A 883 15.07 -20.20 -11.36
CA ARG A 883 13.98 -19.75 -12.23
C ARG A 883 13.88 -18.23 -12.28
N PHE A 884 13.90 -17.57 -11.12
CA PHE A 884 13.86 -16.11 -11.05
C PHE A 884 14.98 -15.48 -11.86
N MET A 885 16.21 -15.93 -11.66
CA MET A 885 17.38 -15.36 -12.31
C MET A 885 17.40 -15.61 -13.82
N LYS A 886 16.87 -16.74 -14.28
CA LYS A 886 16.69 -17.02 -15.71
C LYS A 886 15.69 -16.05 -16.36
N VAL A 887 14.60 -15.74 -15.66
CA VAL A 887 13.57 -14.80 -16.13
C VAL A 887 14.07 -13.36 -16.11
N LEU A 888 14.88 -13.02 -15.11
CA LEU A 888 15.52 -11.71 -14.96
C LEU A 888 16.73 -11.52 -15.89
N ASP A 889 17.18 -12.58 -16.59
CA ASP A 889 18.33 -12.58 -17.49
C ASP A 889 19.63 -12.12 -16.81
N LEU A 890 19.87 -12.59 -15.57
CA LEU A 890 21.08 -12.25 -14.83
C LEU A 890 22.34 -12.91 -15.43
N PRO A 891 23.54 -12.31 -15.28
CA PRO A 891 24.80 -12.93 -15.71
C PRO A 891 25.03 -14.30 -15.08
N SER A 892 25.62 -15.24 -15.83
CA SER A 892 25.85 -16.61 -15.37
C SER A 892 26.69 -16.70 -14.09
N SER A 893 27.60 -15.74 -13.86
CA SER A 893 28.38 -15.65 -12.61
C SER A 893 27.48 -15.36 -11.41
N LEU A 894 26.59 -14.37 -11.51
CA LEU A 894 25.62 -14.06 -10.46
C LEU A 894 24.60 -15.19 -10.26
N GLN A 895 24.19 -15.86 -11.35
CA GLN A 895 23.34 -17.04 -11.26
C GLN A 895 23.98 -18.14 -10.41
N GLN A 896 25.27 -18.40 -10.63
CA GLN A 896 26.03 -19.38 -9.87
C GLN A 896 26.14 -18.98 -8.39
N ASP A 897 26.53 -17.73 -8.10
CA ASP A 897 26.72 -17.25 -6.72
C ASP A 897 25.41 -17.24 -5.92
N ILE A 898 24.31 -16.74 -6.49
CA ILE A 898 23.00 -16.76 -5.83
C ILE A 898 22.52 -18.20 -5.61
N ALA A 899 22.70 -19.10 -6.59
CA ALA A 899 22.31 -20.50 -6.43
C ALA A 899 23.12 -21.19 -5.31
N VAL A 900 24.41 -20.88 -5.17
CA VAL A 900 25.23 -21.33 -4.04
C VAL A 900 24.68 -20.75 -2.74
N ALA A 901 24.44 -19.43 -2.66
CA ALA A 901 23.89 -18.79 -1.46
C ALA A 901 22.56 -19.44 -1.02
N CYS A 902 21.64 -19.69 -1.95
CA CYS A 902 20.38 -20.38 -1.67
C CYS A 902 20.56 -21.81 -1.14
N ARG A 903 21.58 -22.55 -1.60
CA ARG A 903 21.87 -23.91 -1.09
C ARG A 903 22.46 -23.92 0.31
N HIS A 904 23.00 -22.79 0.77
CA HIS A 904 23.72 -22.68 2.05
C HIS A 904 23.09 -21.69 3.05
N HIS A 905 22.02 -20.97 2.68
CA HIS A 905 21.43 -19.89 3.51
C HIS A 905 21.00 -20.34 4.93
N ASP A 906 20.55 -21.59 5.03
CA ASP A 906 20.02 -22.20 6.26
C ASP A 906 20.98 -23.25 6.89
N ASP A 907 22.24 -23.30 6.46
CA ASP A 907 23.20 -24.29 6.95
C ASP A 907 23.39 -24.27 8.47
N GLY A 908 23.31 -23.10 9.10
CA GLY A 908 23.37 -22.96 10.54
C GLY A 908 22.25 -23.70 11.29
N LYS A 909 21.13 -24.05 10.64
CA LYS A 909 20.10 -24.89 11.26
C LYS A 909 20.62 -26.29 11.59
N LYS A 910 21.75 -26.73 11.04
CA LYS A 910 22.40 -28.02 11.35
C LYS A 910 22.98 -28.08 12.76
N ASP A 911 23.11 -26.95 13.45
CA ASP A 911 23.52 -26.87 14.85
C ASP A 911 22.70 -27.84 15.71
N LEU A 912 23.37 -28.61 16.56
CA LEU A 912 22.73 -29.68 17.34
C LEU A 912 21.67 -29.13 18.30
N ARG A 913 21.90 -27.96 18.90
CA ARG A 913 20.92 -27.29 19.77
C ARG A 913 19.71 -26.87 18.95
N PHE A 914 19.94 -26.31 17.76
CA PHE A 914 18.84 -25.87 16.89
C PHE A 914 18.02 -27.06 16.37
N GLN A 915 18.67 -28.18 16.03
CA GLN A 915 17.96 -29.41 15.66
C GLN A 915 17.21 -30.01 16.85
N GLU A 916 17.74 -29.95 18.07
CA GLU A 916 17.00 -30.35 19.27
C GLU A 916 15.74 -29.49 19.46
N LEU A 917 15.85 -28.18 19.23
CA LEU A 917 14.73 -27.25 19.22
C LEU A 917 13.66 -27.64 18.17
N LEU A 918 14.07 -28.06 16.95
CA LEU A 918 13.14 -28.49 15.89
C LEU A 918 12.53 -29.88 16.13
N HIS A 919 13.26 -30.82 16.75
CA HIS A 919 12.78 -32.18 17.01
C HIS A 919 11.86 -32.29 18.23
N TYR A 920 11.73 -31.21 19.02
CA TYR A 920 11.05 -31.18 20.32
C TYR A 920 9.65 -31.83 20.36
N ARG A 921 8.92 -31.84 19.24
CA ARG A 921 7.56 -32.41 19.13
C ARG A 921 7.45 -33.80 18.49
N LEU A 922 8.55 -34.37 18.00
CA LEU A 922 8.48 -35.65 17.28
C LEU A 922 8.36 -36.80 18.28
N SER A 923 7.31 -37.61 18.12
CA SER A 923 6.96 -38.69 19.04
C SER A 923 8.05 -39.75 19.24
N ARG A 924 9.08 -39.76 18.39
CA ARG A 924 10.17 -40.74 18.35
C ARG A 924 11.48 -40.14 17.77
N PRO A 925 12.20 -39.27 18.51
CA PRO A 925 13.40 -38.58 18.02
C PRO A 925 14.50 -39.54 17.53
N GLU A 926 14.61 -40.69 18.20
CA GLU A 926 15.54 -41.79 17.91
C GLU A 926 15.33 -42.52 16.56
N TYR A 927 14.22 -42.28 15.85
CA TYR A 927 13.93 -42.91 14.54
C TYR A 927 14.33 -42.04 13.33
N TYR A 928 14.76 -40.79 13.56
CA TYR A 928 15.20 -39.90 12.48
C TYR A 928 16.67 -40.11 12.17
N GLN A 929 17.00 -40.15 10.88
CA GLN A 929 18.36 -40.44 10.43
C GLN A 929 19.29 -39.30 10.83
N GLN A 930 20.41 -39.61 11.50
CA GLN A 930 21.41 -38.62 11.98
C GLN A 930 21.97 -37.69 10.89
N SER A 931 21.78 -38.00 9.60
CA SER A 931 22.25 -37.20 8.46
C SER A 931 21.18 -36.36 7.75
N LYS A 932 19.92 -36.39 8.23
CA LYS A 932 18.79 -35.62 7.66
C LYS A 932 18.33 -34.56 8.65
N TYR A 933 18.56 -33.31 8.30
CA TYR A 933 18.21 -32.17 9.14
C TYR A 933 16.79 -31.67 8.82
N LEU A 934 16.06 -31.21 9.83
CA LEU A 934 14.75 -30.57 9.64
C LEU A 934 14.93 -29.10 9.29
N ALA A 935 14.09 -28.59 8.39
CA ALA A 935 14.05 -27.17 8.04
C ALA A 935 13.10 -26.36 8.95
N LYS A 936 12.04 -27.02 9.45
CA LYS A 936 10.94 -26.42 10.22
C LYS A 936 10.36 -27.40 11.24
N SER A 937 9.65 -26.89 12.24
CA SER A 937 8.94 -27.73 13.21
C SER A 937 7.55 -27.18 13.57
N ARG A 938 6.74 -27.98 14.27
CA ARG A 938 5.42 -27.58 14.75
C ARG A 938 5.49 -27.28 16.26
N TYR A 939 5.28 -26.04 16.70
CA TYR A 939 5.27 -25.68 18.14
C TYR A 939 3.87 -25.61 18.74
N ARG A 940 3.74 -25.84 20.06
CA ARG A 940 2.45 -25.76 20.84
C ARG A 940 2.03 -24.33 21.09
N SER A 941 3.00 -23.46 21.35
CA SER A 941 2.79 -22.02 21.54
C SER A 941 4.14 -21.30 21.44
N ILE A 942 4.10 -20.02 21.09
CA ILE A 942 5.28 -19.13 21.03
C ILE A 942 5.96 -19.04 22.42
N ALA A 943 5.16 -19.01 23.49
CA ALA A 943 5.68 -18.97 24.87
C ALA A 943 6.50 -20.22 25.22
N ARG A 944 6.11 -21.41 24.71
CA ARG A 944 6.85 -22.65 24.98
C ARG A 944 8.18 -22.69 24.23
N GLU A 945 8.20 -22.26 22.97
CA GLU A 945 9.42 -22.14 22.18
C GLU A 945 10.46 -21.23 22.85
N ALA A 946 10.02 -20.06 23.34
CA ALA A 946 10.90 -19.11 24.03
C ALA A 946 11.59 -19.70 25.27
N VAL A 947 10.92 -20.61 25.99
CA VAL A 947 11.50 -21.34 27.13
C VAL A 947 12.58 -22.32 26.64
N VAL A 948 12.28 -23.11 25.61
CA VAL A 948 13.23 -24.09 25.05
C VAL A 948 14.47 -23.39 24.48
N ARG A 949 14.29 -22.26 23.77
CA ARG A 949 15.41 -21.43 23.29
C ARG A 949 16.30 -20.94 24.44
N ARG A 950 15.73 -20.61 25.61
CA ARG A 950 16.51 -20.20 26.79
C ARG A 950 17.29 -21.38 27.38
N GLU A 951 16.67 -22.55 27.49
CA GLU A 951 17.30 -23.78 28.00
C GLU A 951 18.48 -24.22 27.13
N LEU A 952 18.34 -24.07 25.80
CA LEU A 952 19.36 -24.43 24.81
C LEU A 952 20.37 -23.30 24.51
N ASN A 953 20.31 -22.17 25.22
CA ASN A 953 21.16 -20.99 24.97
C ASN A 953 21.08 -20.45 23.53
N LEU A 954 19.88 -20.50 22.93
CA LEU A 954 19.54 -20.00 21.59
C LEU A 954 18.76 -18.67 21.62
N GLN A 955 18.67 -18.01 22.77
CA GLN A 955 18.00 -16.70 22.86
C GLN A 955 18.81 -15.66 22.08
N GLY A 956 18.20 -15.04 21.06
CA GLY A 956 18.86 -14.06 20.19
C GLY A 956 19.94 -14.63 19.26
N TRP A 957 20.18 -15.94 19.32
CA TRP A 957 21.08 -16.66 18.40
C TRP A 957 20.44 -16.74 17.01
N ARG A 958 21.26 -16.59 15.97
CA ARG A 958 20.84 -16.47 14.58
C ARG A 958 21.44 -17.58 13.72
N HIS A 959 20.59 -18.39 13.06
CA HIS A 959 21.09 -19.45 12.19
C HIS A 959 21.74 -18.88 10.94
N GLU A 960 21.30 -17.74 10.42
CA GLU A 960 21.92 -17.06 9.27
C GLU A 960 23.34 -16.57 9.57
N GLN A 961 23.59 -16.10 10.80
CA GLN A 961 24.94 -15.76 11.24
C GLN A 961 25.84 -17.00 11.26
N ARG A 962 25.32 -18.12 11.76
CA ARG A 962 26.03 -19.40 11.76
C ARG A 962 26.25 -19.92 10.34
N SER A 963 25.25 -19.83 9.45
CA SER A 963 25.36 -20.20 8.04
C SER A 963 26.47 -19.42 7.34
N ALA A 964 26.64 -18.12 7.64
CA ALA A 964 27.71 -17.31 7.08
C ALA A 964 29.10 -17.81 7.51
N ALA A 965 29.26 -18.21 8.77
CA ALA A 965 30.50 -18.82 9.26
C ALA A 965 30.79 -20.17 8.59
N GLU A 966 29.77 -21.00 8.37
CA GLU A 966 29.91 -22.28 7.65
C GLU A 966 30.33 -22.06 6.20
N CYS A 967 29.67 -21.13 5.51
CA CYS A 967 30.00 -20.70 4.16
C CYS A 967 31.46 -20.21 4.07
N TRP A 968 31.91 -19.38 5.02
CA TRP A 968 33.27 -18.85 5.03
C TRP A 968 34.33 -19.90 5.36
N ALA A 969 34.00 -20.87 6.22
CA ALA A 969 34.87 -21.99 6.54
C ALA A 969 35.13 -22.90 5.32
N GLU A 970 34.14 -22.98 4.41
CA GLU A 970 34.19 -23.78 3.18
C GLU A 970 34.47 -22.98 1.90
N ARG A 971 34.90 -21.72 2.01
CA ARG A 971 35.07 -20.79 0.87
C ARG A 971 35.81 -21.35 -0.35
N ASP A 972 36.79 -22.23 -0.15
CA ASP A 972 37.58 -22.83 -1.24
C ASP A 972 36.84 -24.00 -1.95
N ALA A 973 35.84 -24.59 -1.29
CA ALA A 973 35.06 -25.74 -1.76
C ALA A 973 33.68 -25.37 -2.32
N LEU A 974 33.16 -24.16 -2.03
CA LEU A 974 31.85 -23.70 -2.49
C LEU A 974 31.74 -23.52 -4.01
N HIS A 975 32.88 -23.42 -4.71
CA HIS A 975 32.93 -23.08 -6.14
C HIS A 975 32.19 -21.77 -6.47
N ALA A 976 32.15 -20.81 -5.54
CA ALA A 976 31.62 -19.47 -5.78
C ALA A 976 32.58 -18.67 -6.69
N VAL A 977 32.02 -17.83 -7.56
CA VAL A 977 32.79 -16.82 -8.30
C VAL A 977 33.16 -15.67 -7.37
N ASP A 978 32.22 -15.23 -6.55
CA ASP A 978 32.40 -14.20 -5.52
C ASP A 978 31.98 -14.70 -4.15
N VAL A 979 32.94 -15.25 -3.40
CA VAL A 979 32.65 -15.84 -2.08
C VAL A 979 32.23 -14.83 -1.02
N GLU A 980 32.66 -13.57 -1.14
CA GLU A 980 32.24 -12.49 -0.25
C GLU A 980 30.75 -12.18 -0.45
N LEU A 981 30.29 -12.10 -1.72
CA LEU A 981 28.87 -11.92 -2.04
C LEU A 981 28.04 -13.09 -1.53
N VAL A 982 28.47 -14.34 -1.78
CA VAL A 982 27.76 -15.54 -1.31
C VAL A 982 27.64 -15.52 0.22
N THR A 983 28.74 -15.26 0.92
CA THR A 983 28.78 -15.22 2.39
C THR A 983 27.86 -14.13 2.94
N ARG A 984 27.84 -12.95 2.29
CA ARG A 984 26.89 -11.88 2.64
C ARG A 984 25.43 -12.31 2.44
N LEU A 985 25.08 -12.80 1.26
CA LEU A 985 23.70 -13.20 0.94
C LEU A 985 23.19 -14.29 1.88
N VAL A 986 24.05 -15.23 2.28
CA VAL A 986 23.76 -16.25 3.29
C VAL A 986 23.51 -15.62 4.66
N GLY A 987 24.37 -14.71 5.12
CA GLY A 987 24.21 -14.06 6.43
C GLY A 987 23.05 -13.06 6.50
N THR A 988 22.63 -12.48 5.37
CA THR A 988 21.51 -11.53 5.31
C THR A 988 20.18 -12.16 4.91
N SER A 989 20.06 -13.50 4.93
CA SER A 989 18.89 -14.24 4.43
C SER A 989 17.58 -13.92 5.18
N HIS A 990 17.63 -13.53 6.45
CA HIS A 990 16.45 -13.07 7.20
C HIS A 990 16.34 -11.54 7.32
N GLY A 991 17.25 -10.80 6.68
CA GLY A 991 17.30 -9.33 6.73
C GLY A 991 18.14 -8.77 7.88
N HIS A 992 18.86 -9.64 8.59
CA HIS A 992 19.81 -9.28 9.63
C HIS A 992 21.25 -9.12 9.13
N GLY A 993 22.12 -8.53 9.94
CA GLY A 993 23.57 -8.53 9.70
C GLY A 993 24.03 -7.55 8.62
N ARG A 994 23.22 -6.55 8.28
CA ARG A 994 23.53 -5.62 7.17
C ARG A 994 24.69 -4.67 7.45
N SER A 995 25.13 -4.52 8.70
CA SER A 995 26.48 -4.03 9.03
C SER A 995 27.25 -4.97 9.92
N CYS A 996 26.66 -5.39 11.05
CA CYS A 996 27.30 -6.28 12.01
C CYS A 996 26.30 -7.24 12.66
N PHE A 997 26.81 -8.32 13.22
CA PHE A 997 26.02 -9.22 14.07
C PHE A 997 26.24 -8.93 15.56
N ARG A 998 25.25 -9.30 16.37
CA ARG A 998 25.30 -9.14 17.83
C ARG A 998 26.19 -10.17 18.52
N ASP A 999 26.16 -11.42 18.05
CA ASP A 999 26.84 -12.53 18.73
C ASP A 999 28.28 -12.68 18.22
N ASN A 1000 29.19 -13.03 19.12
CA ASN A 1000 30.59 -13.31 18.80
C ASN A 1000 30.81 -14.81 18.55
N ALA A 1001 32.01 -15.20 18.12
CA ALA A 1001 32.34 -16.59 17.84
C ALA A 1001 32.05 -17.56 19.00
N GLU A 1002 32.38 -17.18 20.24
CA GLU A 1002 32.19 -18.02 21.44
C GLU A 1002 30.71 -18.28 21.73
N ARG A 1003 29.83 -17.29 21.53
CA ARG A 1003 28.38 -17.47 21.72
C ARG A 1003 27.75 -18.22 20.55
N LEU A 1004 28.19 -17.95 19.33
CA LEU A 1004 27.69 -18.59 18.12
C LEU A 1004 28.03 -20.09 18.13
N VAL A 1005 29.26 -20.43 18.53
CA VAL A 1005 29.84 -21.77 18.56
C VAL A 1005 30.53 -22.02 19.91
N PRO A 1006 29.81 -22.48 20.94
CA PRO A 1006 30.38 -22.65 22.27
C PRO A 1006 31.57 -23.64 22.30
N PRO A 1007 32.65 -23.36 23.07
CA PRO A 1007 33.77 -24.29 23.24
C PRO A 1007 33.36 -25.68 23.77
N ALA A 1008 32.23 -25.75 24.48
CA ALA A 1008 31.66 -27.01 24.96
C ALA A 1008 31.17 -27.93 23.82
N GLU A 1009 30.72 -27.36 22.70
CA GLU A 1009 30.33 -28.12 21.50
C GLU A 1009 31.55 -28.66 20.76
N ILE A 1010 32.61 -27.85 20.66
CA ILE A 1010 33.90 -28.26 20.10
C ILE A 1010 34.47 -29.46 20.87
N ALA A 1011 34.35 -29.43 22.21
CA ALA A 1011 34.80 -30.53 23.06
C ALA A 1011 33.93 -31.79 23.00
N ALA A 1012 32.64 -31.66 22.63
CA ALA A 1012 31.68 -32.76 22.55
C ALA A 1012 31.75 -33.52 21.21
N GLU A 1013 32.27 -32.89 20.16
CA GLU A 1013 32.31 -33.44 18.82
C GLU A 1013 33.54 -34.37 18.60
N GLN A 1014 33.47 -35.60 19.11
CA GLN A 1014 34.44 -36.67 18.77
C GLN A 1014 33.89 -37.70 17.76
N ALA A 1015 32.78 -37.39 17.06
CA ALA A 1015 32.22 -38.31 16.07
C ALA A 1015 31.46 -37.60 14.91
N MET A 1016 32.17 -37.45 13.78
CA MET A 1016 31.70 -37.75 12.41
C MET A 1016 30.55 -36.90 11.80
N THR A 1017 30.85 -35.67 11.34
CA THR A 1017 30.15 -34.96 10.22
C THR A 1017 31.13 -34.07 9.42
N ALA A 1018 30.70 -33.58 8.25
CA ALA A 1018 31.55 -33.27 7.08
C ALA A 1018 32.28 -31.90 7.08
N VAL A 1019 32.09 -31.04 8.08
CA VAL A 1019 32.89 -29.81 8.29
C VAL A 1019 33.32 -29.79 9.75
N ASP A 1020 34.63 -29.65 9.98
CA ASP A 1020 35.20 -29.63 11.32
C ASP A 1020 34.68 -28.40 12.09
N ILE A 1021 33.96 -28.59 13.21
CA ILE A 1021 33.42 -27.50 14.04
C ILE A 1021 34.49 -26.49 14.45
N GLU A 1022 35.75 -26.93 14.55
CA GLU A 1022 36.90 -26.05 14.79
C GLU A 1022 37.12 -25.06 13.65
N ARG A 1023 36.93 -25.49 12.39
CA ARG A 1023 37.03 -24.60 11.22
C ARG A 1023 35.91 -23.58 11.20
N ILE A 1024 34.70 -23.97 11.60
CA ILE A 1024 33.54 -23.06 11.66
C ILE A 1024 33.75 -22.03 12.78
N HIS A 1025 34.26 -22.44 13.94
CA HIS A 1025 34.64 -21.51 15.00
C HIS A 1025 35.75 -20.56 14.54
N ALA A 1026 36.79 -21.04 13.87
CA ALA A 1026 37.86 -20.20 13.34
C ALA A 1026 37.36 -19.18 12.29
N ALA A 1027 36.42 -19.59 11.43
CA ALA A 1027 35.74 -18.70 10.49
C ALA A 1027 34.89 -17.65 11.23
N ALA A 1028 34.15 -18.03 12.28
CA ALA A 1028 33.38 -17.11 13.10
C ALA A 1028 34.27 -16.09 13.84
N GLU A 1029 35.45 -16.49 14.30
CA GLU A 1029 36.45 -15.58 14.87
C GLU A 1029 36.93 -14.55 13.83
N GLU A 1030 37.26 -14.99 12.62
CA GLU A 1030 37.67 -14.10 11.54
C GLU A 1030 36.57 -13.11 11.15
N LEU A 1031 35.35 -13.61 10.95
CA LEU A 1031 34.19 -12.83 10.53
C LEU A 1031 33.73 -11.83 11.59
N PHE A 1032 33.44 -12.30 12.80
CA PHE A 1032 32.67 -11.53 13.79
C PHE A 1032 33.52 -10.93 14.91
N ASN A 1033 34.71 -11.48 15.18
CA ASN A 1033 35.62 -10.92 16.17
C ASN A 1033 36.74 -10.11 15.50
N GLY A 1034 37.18 -10.54 14.31
CA GLY A 1034 38.27 -9.95 13.53
C GLY A 1034 37.88 -8.79 12.61
N GLY A 1035 36.57 -8.54 12.42
CA GLY A 1035 36.07 -7.45 11.59
C GLY A 1035 35.97 -7.75 10.08
N MET A 1036 36.09 -9.02 9.68
CA MET A 1036 36.02 -9.40 8.27
C MET A 1036 34.60 -9.29 7.71
N TRP A 1037 33.57 -9.49 8.52
CA TRP A 1037 32.18 -9.31 8.09
C TRP A 1037 31.90 -7.89 7.59
N GLU A 1038 32.32 -6.88 8.35
CA GLU A 1038 32.19 -5.46 8.00
C GLU A 1038 32.99 -5.13 6.72
N CYS A 1039 34.15 -5.77 6.55
CA CYS A 1039 34.93 -5.65 5.31
C CYS A 1039 34.15 -6.22 4.11
N ILE A 1040 33.57 -7.42 4.24
CA ILE A 1040 32.74 -8.05 3.21
C ILE A 1040 31.56 -7.15 2.84
N VAL A 1041 30.83 -6.62 3.83
CA VAL A 1041 29.70 -5.70 3.64
C VAL A 1041 30.13 -4.47 2.83
N ASN A 1042 31.21 -3.80 3.23
CA ASN A 1042 31.71 -2.61 2.54
C ASN A 1042 32.21 -2.94 1.11
N CYS A 1043 32.96 -4.03 0.93
CA CYS A 1043 33.47 -4.45 -0.38
C CYS A 1043 32.33 -4.78 -1.35
N THR A 1044 31.33 -5.51 -0.90
CA THR A 1044 30.16 -5.88 -1.73
C THR A 1044 29.28 -4.66 -2.04
N ASN A 1045 29.09 -3.72 -1.10
CA ASN A 1045 28.38 -2.45 -1.37
C ASN A 1045 29.08 -1.61 -2.45
N ARG A 1046 30.41 -1.56 -2.46
CA ARG A 1046 31.17 -0.85 -3.51
C ARG A 1046 31.08 -1.53 -4.87
N ARG A 1047 31.07 -2.86 -4.88
CA ARG A 1047 31.06 -3.65 -6.10
C ARG A 1047 29.69 -3.66 -6.79
N TYR A 1048 28.63 -3.91 -6.03
CA TYR A 1048 27.28 -4.09 -6.59
C TYR A 1048 26.31 -2.94 -6.29
N GLY A 1049 26.71 -1.93 -5.50
CA GLY A 1049 25.83 -0.84 -5.06
C GLY A 1049 24.97 -1.22 -3.85
N TYR A 1050 24.48 -0.23 -3.12
CA TYR A 1050 23.66 -0.44 -1.92
C TYR A 1050 22.27 -0.99 -2.29
N TRP A 1051 21.68 -0.47 -3.36
CA TRP A 1051 20.41 -0.97 -3.89
C TRP A 1051 20.63 -2.28 -4.65
N GLY A 1052 21.76 -2.44 -5.34
CA GLY A 1052 22.05 -3.65 -6.10
C GLY A 1052 22.25 -4.87 -5.22
N VAL A 1053 23.05 -4.79 -4.14
CA VAL A 1053 23.14 -5.93 -3.20
C VAL A 1053 21.78 -6.22 -2.57
N SER A 1054 21.02 -5.19 -2.20
CA SER A 1054 19.68 -5.38 -1.62
C SER A 1054 18.68 -5.99 -2.61
N TYR A 1055 18.87 -5.79 -3.92
CA TYR A 1055 18.10 -6.47 -4.97
C TYR A 1055 18.47 -7.95 -5.08
N LEU A 1056 19.75 -8.30 -4.94
CA LEU A 1056 20.19 -9.70 -4.89
C LEU A 1056 19.68 -10.40 -3.62
N GLU A 1057 19.71 -9.71 -2.47
CA GLU A 1057 19.07 -10.17 -1.24
C GLU A 1057 17.57 -10.40 -1.47
N ALA A 1058 16.87 -9.48 -2.14
CA ALA A 1058 15.45 -9.63 -2.45
C ALA A 1058 15.15 -10.91 -3.24
N ILE A 1059 16.00 -11.31 -4.19
CA ILE A 1059 15.82 -12.55 -4.97
C ILE A 1059 15.92 -13.79 -4.07
N VAL A 1060 16.98 -13.87 -3.25
CA VAL A 1060 17.19 -15.01 -2.32
C VAL A 1060 16.03 -15.12 -1.34
N ARG A 1061 15.64 -13.99 -0.74
CA ARG A 1061 14.59 -13.93 0.28
C ARG A 1061 13.20 -14.19 -0.29
N SER A 1062 12.93 -13.73 -1.51
CA SER A 1062 11.70 -14.06 -2.23
C SER A 1062 11.58 -15.57 -2.48
N ALA A 1063 12.68 -16.21 -2.88
CA ALA A 1063 12.70 -17.64 -3.14
C ALA A 1063 12.46 -18.45 -1.85
N ASP A 1064 13.14 -18.11 -0.76
CA ASP A 1064 12.90 -18.73 0.55
C ASP A 1064 11.46 -18.52 1.01
N VAL A 1065 11.00 -17.27 1.11
CA VAL A 1065 9.67 -16.97 1.66
C VAL A 1065 8.56 -17.66 0.88
N THR A 1066 8.61 -17.68 -0.45
CA THR A 1066 7.59 -18.36 -1.27
C THR A 1066 7.64 -19.89 -1.15
N ILE A 1067 8.82 -20.51 -1.11
CA ILE A 1067 8.97 -21.96 -0.87
C ILE A 1067 8.47 -22.33 0.52
N SER A 1068 8.83 -21.51 1.49
CA SER A 1068 8.38 -21.56 2.87
C SER A 1068 6.86 -21.48 3.00
N GLN A 1069 6.17 -20.67 2.18
CA GLN A 1069 4.71 -20.56 2.13
C GLN A 1069 4.04 -21.80 1.52
N GLU A 1070 4.70 -22.45 0.54
CA GLU A 1070 4.25 -23.72 -0.05
C GLU A 1070 4.45 -24.93 0.86
N GLY A 1071 5.25 -24.77 1.92
CA GLY A 1071 5.57 -25.84 2.87
C GLY A 1071 6.57 -26.85 2.31
N ARG A 1072 7.51 -26.38 1.49
CA ARG A 1072 8.60 -27.18 0.91
C ARG A 1072 9.96 -26.78 1.47
#